data_AF-A0A954S3I4-F1
#
_entry.id   AF-A0A954S3I4-F1
#
_cell.length_a   1.000
_cell.length_b   1.000
_cell.length_c   1.000
_cell.angle_alpha   90.00
_cell.angle_beta   90.00
_cell.angle_gamma   90.00
#
_symmetry.space_group_name_H-M   'P 1'
#
loop_
_entity.id
_entity.type
_entity.pdbx_description
1 polymer ?
#
loop_
_entity_poly.entity_id
_entity_poly.type
_entity_poly.pdbx_seq_one_letter_code
_entity_poly.pdbx_strand_id
1 'polypeptide(L)'
;MRSSFVLLVVLSLCSPLLAEDKVDYVRDIKPIFQKHCVSCHGTGKQESGLRLDAAKFFTKGGDRGPAIAPGKSADSLLYQSLLGEGDVSEMPLEGTKLSEEQIAMVRRWIDQGAKAPKDEVIDNKQSSNHWAFQPIAFPKVPQIPSSWPRNPIDRFVLARLEKEGLSPSPEADRHTLIRRLSFDLRGLPPSWNEVEAFANDKRPDAYERVVDQMLASPQYGERWGRHWLDLARYADSNGFTIDGPRSIWKYRDWVIDALNSDLPFDEFTKQQLAGDLLPNATPDQLIATGFHRNTLINQEGGTDQEQFRIEAVVDRVNTTGTVWMGLTVGCAQCHQHKYDPISQREYYELFAFFNNQDEPTFRVPTIEQTQRLKELEKAVAQAEKPLRAHDAEFAKGLNAWEAEIKKSLKGEVRWTVFKATEVGSEKGSVLAVQDNDAIFVDFSGPDSYTFLFTVKFLLTKVTAIRLEALTHSSLPNKGPGRASNGNFVLSEFETYQFSGDSNEKKAIKLHHAVADHSQDNFPVTDAIDGNKQKSGWAINIKGGKLNVDREAIFFPAEPITTDNGSQLQIQLHQNSGSKYTLGHFRISVSDAMPESLTIPDAIRRILAKPQDKRTNAEQNQLLAAFRETDAKRKPLAEKLAKLQRERDDLAKAVPTTMILRERANPRETHIHV
;
A
#
# COMPACT_ATOMS: atom_id res chain seq x y z
N MET A 1 -50.19 108.48 -37.24
CA MET A 1 -51.52 108.72 -36.65
C MET A 1 -51.61 107.98 -35.33
N ARG A 2 -52.24 108.62 -34.35
CA ARG A 2 -52.53 108.14 -33.00
C ARG A 2 -53.22 106.77 -33.02
N SER A 3 -52.95 105.92 -32.03
CA SER A 3 -53.91 105.61 -30.95
C SER A 3 -53.54 104.33 -30.17
N SER A 4 -53.61 104.48 -28.85
CA SER A 4 -53.42 103.50 -27.77
C SER A 4 -54.49 102.39 -27.74
N PHE A 5 -54.17 101.22 -27.14
CA PHE A 5 -54.99 100.56 -26.09
C PHE A 5 -54.27 99.34 -25.44
N VAL A 6 -53.74 99.56 -24.24
CA VAL A 6 -53.97 98.87 -22.93
C VAL A 6 -54.30 97.34 -22.88
N LEU A 7 -53.34 96.59 -22.30
CA LEU A 7 -53.40 95.63 -21.17
C LEU A 7 -54.09 94.24 -21.31
N LEU A 8 -53.29 93.18 -21.12
CA LEU A 8 -53.47 92.21 -20.02
C LEU A 8 -52.14 91.51 -19.70
N VAL A 9 -51.69 91.58 -18.44
CA VAL A 9 -50.47 90.95 -17.92
C VAL A 9 -50.86 89.64 -17.23
N VAL A 10 -50.26 88.52 -17.66
CA VAL A 10 -50.21 87.27 -16.91
C VAL A 10 -48.72 86.87 -16.81
N LEU A 11 -48.13 87.03 -15.63
CA LEU A 11 -46.79 86.53 -15.32
C LEU A 11 -46.89 85.06 -14.90
N SER A 12 -46.46 84.14 -15.78
CA SER A 12 -46.05 82.79 -15.39
C SER A 12 -44.54 82.78 -15.15
N LEU A 13 -44.16 82.63 -13.89
CA LEU A 13 -42.80 82.28 -13.47
C LEU A 13 -42.49 80.85 -13.94
N CYS A 14 -41.61 80.72 -14.94
CA CYS A 14 -41.02 79.46 -15.35
C CYS A 14 -39.65 79.33 -14.68
N SER A 15 -39.54 78.54 -13.62
CA SER A 15 -38.26 78.09 -13.08
C SER A 15 -37.62 77.09 -14.05
N PRO A 16 -36.31 77.12 -14.32
CA PRO A 16 -35.66 76.09 -15.11
C PRO A 16 -35.57 74.81 -14.28
N LEU A 17 -36.15 73.72 -14.78
CA LEU A 17 -35.86 72.37 -14.31
C LEU A 17 -34.41 72.06 -14.71
N LEU A 18 -33.51 71.98 -13.73
CA LEU A 18 -32.19 71.38 -13.93
C LEU A 18 -32.42 69.90 -14.28
N ALA A 19 -32.03 69.51 -15.51
CA ALA A 19 -31.95 68.11 -15.88
C ALA A 19 -30.89 67.44 -14.99
N GLU A 20 -31.32 66.46 -14.19
CA GLU A 20 -30.43 65.72 -13.29
C GLU A 20 -29.51 64.82 -14.13
N ASP A 21 -28.19 65.05 -14.06
CA ASP A 21 -27.20 64.28 -14.80
C ASP A 21 -27.30 62.79 -14.42
N LYS A 22 -27.47 61.93 -15.43
CA LYS A 22 -27.52 60.47 -15.25
C LYS A 22 -26.15 59.95 -14.83
N VAL A 23 -26.11 59.22 -13.72
CA VAL A 23 -24.88 58.59 -13.22
C VAL A 23 -24.69 57.24 -13.89
N ASP A 24 -23.51 57.02 -14.49
CA ASP A 24 -23.16 55.75 -15.13
C ASP A 24 -22.35 54.87 -14.16
N TYR A 25 -22.81 53.63 -13.96
CA TYR A 25 -22.13 52.74 -13.01
C TYR A 25 -20.69 52.43 -13.41
N VAL A 26 -20.42 52.13 -14.69
CA VAL A 26 -19.09 51.68 -15.13
C VAL A 26 -18.10 52.83 -15.13
N ARG A 27 -18.53 54.01 -15.57
CA ARG A 27 -17.70 55.22 -15.66
C ARG A 27 -17.51 55.90 -14.30
N ASP A 28 -18.59 56.05 -13.52
CA ASP A 28 -18.60 56.97 -12.37
C ASP A 28 -18.54 56.24 -11.02
N ILE A 29 -19.21 55.09 -10.88
CA ILE A 29 -19.36 54.41 -9.58
C ILE A 29 -18.32 53.32 -9.36
N LYS A 30 -18.15 52.43 -10.34
CA LYS A 30 -17.25 51.27 -10.26
C LYS A 30 -15.81 51.67 -9.90
N PRO A 31 -15.21 52.74 -10.47
CA PRO A 31 -13.87 53.17 -10.07
C PRO A 31 -13.77 53.62 -8.60
N ILE A 32 -14.83 54.21 -8.04
CA ILE A 32 -14.88 54.60 -6.62
C ILE A 32 -14.80 53.34 -5.74
N PHE A 33 -15.62 52.34 -6.04
CA PHE A 33 -15.69 51.10 -5.25
C PHE A 33 -14.40 50.29 -5.39
N GLN A 34 -13.84 50.19 -6.60
CA GLN A 34 -12.55 49.54 -6.84
C GLN A 34 -11.41 50.17 -6.03
N LYS A 35 -11.41 51.50 -5.92
CA LYS A 35 -10.36 52.24 -5.22
C LYS A 35 -10.50 52.21 -3.69
N HIS A 36 -11.73 52.28 -3.18
CA HIS A 36 -11.99 52.54 -1.76
C HIS A 36 -12.60 51.35 -0.99
N CYS A 37 -13.15 50.34 -1.67
CA CYS A 37 -13.95 49.29 -1.02
C CYS A 37 -13.44 47.86 -1.28
N VAL A 38 -12.94 47.57 -2.49
CA VAL A 38 -12.64 46.18 -2.93
C VAL A 38 -11.51 45.51 -2.14
N SER A 39 -10.58 46.26 -1.53
CA SER A 39 -9.52 45.67 -0.70
C SER A 39 -10.05 44.90 0.52
N CYS A 40 -11.18 45.34 1.09
CA CYS A 40 -11.79 44.73 2.28
C CYS A 40 -13.13 44.03 2.00
N HIS A 41 -13.78 44.37 0.88
CA HIS A 41 -15.07 43.84 0.45
C HIS A 41 -14.99 43.29 -0.99
N GLY A 42 -13.91 42.59 -1.33
CA GLY A 42 -13.66 42.01 -2.66
C GLY A 42 -13.55 40.48 -2.62
N THR A 43 -13.00 39.87 -3.67
CA THR A 43 -12.80 38.40 -3.72
C THR A 43 -11.86 37.90 -2.63
N GLY A 44 -10.77 38.62 -2.35
CA GLY A 44 -9.73 38.21 -1.39
C GLY A 44 -10.08 38.44 0.08
N LYS A 45 -10.95 39.41 0.40
CA LYS A 45 -11.39 39.72 1.77
C LYS A 45 -12.84 40.21 1.72
N GLN A 46 -13.69 39.68 2.60
CA GLN A 46 -15.13 39.98 2.65
C GLN A 46 -15.53 40.34 4.07
N GLU A 47 -15.12 41.51 4.55
CA GLU A 47 -15.52 41.98 5.87
C GLU A 47 -17.05 42.09 5.95
N SER A 48 -17.62 41.58 7.05
CA SER A 48 -19.07 41.44 7.25
C SER A 48 -19.80 40.69 6.13
N GLY A 49 -19.13 39.73 5.47
CA GLY A 49 -19.71 38.94 4.38
C GLY A 49 -20.08 39.74 3.12
N LEU A 50 -19.59 40.98 3.01
CA LEU A 50 -20.00 41.93 1.97
C LEU A 50 -19.05 41.91 0.76
N ARG A 51 -19.62 41.92 -0.44
CA ARG A 51 -18.92 42.05 -1.74
C ARG A 51 -19.35 43.33 -2.46
N LEU A 52 -18.38 44.19 -2.76
CA LEU A 52 -18.53 45.52 -3.37
C LEU A 52 -17.78 45.68 -4.71
N ASP A 53 -17.25 44.59 -5.26
CA ASP A 53 -16.50 44.53 -6.52
C ASP A 53 -17.38 44.37 -7.78
N ALA A 54 -18.63 43.92 -7.63
CA ALA A 54 -19.59 43.80 -8.72
C ALA A 54 -21.03 44.10 -8.25
N ALA A 55 -21.81 44.79 -9.08
CA ALA A 55 -23.13 45.32 -8.73
C ALA A 55 -24.13 44.24 -8.30
N LYS A 56 -24.03 43.03 -8.85
CA LYS A 56 -24.92 41.91 -8.50
C LYS A 56 -24.91 41.56 -7.00
N PHE A 57 -23.84 41.92 -6.28
CA PHE A 57 -23.68 41.60 -4.87
C PHE A 57 -24.29 42.67 -3.96
N PHE A 58 -24.52 43.89 -4.45
CA PHE A 58 -24.87 45.02 -3.58
C PHE A 58 -26.27 44.88 -2.99
N THR A 59 -27.21 44.32 -3.75
CA THR A 59 -28.58 44.04 -3.27
C THR A 59 -28.66 42.79 -2.40
N LYS A 60 -27.73 41.82 -2.57
CA LYS A 60 -27.59 40.69 -1.65
C LYS A 60 -27.04 41.19 -0.29
N GLY A 61 -26.07 42.11 -0.35
CA GLY A 61 -25.43 42.69 0.82
C GLY A 61 -24.56 41.68 1.57
N GLY A 62 -24.36 41.95 2.87
CA GLY A 62 -23.54 41.12 3.77
C GLY A 62 -24.35 40.61 4.96
N ASP A 63 -23.67 40.33 6.07
CA ASP A 63 -24.24 39.73 7.28
C ASP A 63 -25.36 40.58 7.91
N ARG A 64 -25.38 41.88 7.61
CA ARG A 64 -26.39 42.85 8.09
C ARG A 64 -27.56 43.05 7.10
N GLY A 65 -27.61 42.27 6.03
CA GLY A 65 -28.62 42.37 4.97
C GLY A 65 -28.16 43.21 3.77
N PRO A 66 -29.10 43.61 2.88
CA PRO A 66 -28.81 44.33 1.64
C PRO A 66 -27.98 45.60 1.86
N ALA A 67 -26.88 45.76 1.10
CA ALA A 67 -26.07 46.96 1.19
C ALA A 67 -26.74 48.15 0.47
N ILE A 68 -27.51 47.88 -0.59
CA ILE A 68 -28.24 48.89 -1.35
C ILE A 68 -29.71 48.51 -1.50
N ALA A 69 -30.58 49.50 -1.23
CA ALA A 69 -31.99 49.51 -1.59
C ALA A 69 -32.18 50.43 -2.82
N PRO A 70 -32.36 49.90 -4.04
CA PRO A 70 -32.51 50.71 -5.25
C PRO A 70 -33.63 51.74 -5.12
N GLY A 71 -33.34 53.00 -5.44
CA GLY A 71 -34.27 54.13 -5.35
C GLY A 71 -34.42 54.73 -3.95
N LYS A 72 -33.67 54.23 -2.96
CA LYS A 72 -33.77 54.67 -1.55
C LYS A 72 -32.39 54.78 -0.92
N SER A 73 -31.62 55.83 -1.23
CA SER A 73 -30.28 56.00 -0.67
C SER A 73 -30.29 56.10 0.85
N ALA A 74 -31.27 56.79 1.44
CA ALA A 74 -31.38 56.97 2.88
C ALA A 74 -31.57 55.64 3.65
N ASP A 75 -32.19 54.64 3.00
CA ASP A 75 -32.44 53.30 3.57
C ASP A 75 -31.29 52.30 3.25
N SER A 76 -30.29 52.73 2.47
CA SER A 76 -29.20 51.85 2.03
C SER A 76 -28.05 51.86 3.04
N LEU A 77 -27.76 50.70 3.64
CA LEU A 77 -26.68 50.53 4.62
C LEU A 77 -25.32 51.01 4.09
N LEU A 78 -25.05 50.83 2.80
CA LEU A 78 -23.84 51.33 2.17
C LEU A 78 -23.73 52.85 2.28
N TYR A 79 -24.81 53.58 1.97
CA TYR A 79 -24.81 55.03 2.03
C TYR A 79 -24.70 55.53 3.47
N GLN A 80 -25.41 54.90 4.40
CA GLN A 80 -25.31 55.18 5.84
C GLN A 80 -23.88 54.98 6.35
N SER A 81 -23.20 53.91 5.91
CA SER A 81 -21.80 53.66 6.27
C SER A 81 -20.83 54.71 5.72
N LEU A 82 -21.11 55.32 4.55
CA LEU A 82 -20.29 56.41 4.02
C LEU A 82 -20.43 57.71 4.84
N LEU A 83 -21.55 57.88 5.55
CA LEU A 83 -21.82 59.04 6.41
C LEU A 83 -21.50 58.79 7.88
N GLY A 84 -21.25 57.53 8.28
CA GLY A 84 -21.14 57.14 9.68
C GLY A 84 -22.46 57.28 10.46
N GLU A 85 -23.58 57.14 9.76
CA GLU A 85 -24.93 57.25 10.33
C GLU A 85 -25.55 55.86 10.61
N GLY A 86 -26.49 55.80 11.54
CA GLY A 86 -27.17 54.55 11.92
C GLY A 86 -26.32 53.66 12.84
N ASP A 87 -26.54 52.34 12.79
CA ASP A 87 -25.82 51.34 13.60
C ASP A 87 -24.61 50.74 12.85
N VAL A 88 -24.04 51.49 11.89
CA VAL A 88 -22.89 51.07 11.05
C VAL A 88 -21.75 52.06 11.23
N SER A 89 -20.51 51.55 11.35
CA SER A 89 -19.32 52.39 11.42
C SER A 89 -19.10 53.17 10.12
N GLU A 90 -18.51 54.36 10.24
CA GLU A 90 -18.09 55.15 9.08
C GLU A 90 -17.03 54.38 8.25
N MET A 91 -17.22 54.33 6.93
CA MET A 91 -16.37 53.63 5.97
C MET A 91 -15.82 54.58 4.90
N PRO A 92 -14.57 54.39 4.43
CA PRO A 92 -13.63 53.33 4.83
C PRO A 92 -13.01 53.55 6.22
N LEU A 93 -12.96 52.49 7.06
CA LEU A 93 -12.30 52.51 8.39
C LEU A 93 -10.79 52.76 8.30
N GLU A 94 -10.16 52.11 7.31
CA GLU A 94 -8.76 52.27 6.96
C GLU A 94 -8.68 52.76 5.51
N GLY A 95 -7.97 53.87 5.27
CA GLY A 95 -7.76 54.43 3.93
C GLY A 95 -8.28 55.86 3.75
N THR A 96 -8.24 56.35 2.52
CA THR A 96 -8.69 57.70 2.19
C THR A 96 -10.22 57.76 2.12
N LYS A 97 -10.82 58.66 2.91
CA LYS A 97 -12.25 58.99 2.85
C LYS A 97 -12.66 59.43 1.44
N LEU A 98 -13.90 59.14 1.08
CA LEU A 98 -14.49 59.65 -0.15
C LEU A 98 -14.70 61.16 -0.01
N SER A 99 -14.52 61.89 -1.12
CA SER A 99 -14.91 63.29 -1.21
C SER A 99 -16.44 63.46 -1.17
N GLU A 100 -16.92 64.64 -0.79
CA GLU A 100 -18.35 64.95 -0.77
C GLU A 100 -19.00 64.72 -2.15
N GLU A 101 -18.27 65.02 -3.22
CA GLU A 101 -18.72 64.79 -4.60
C GLU A 101 -18.88 63.30 -4.90
N GLN A 102 -17.96 62.46 -4.43
CA GLN A 102 -18.06 61.00 -4.60
C GLN A 102 -19.22 60.43 -3.79
N ILE A 103 -19.43 60.88 -2.54
CA ILE A 103 -20.56 60.46 -1.72
C ILE A 103 -21.89 60.88 -2.37
N ALA A 104 -21.98 62.11 -2.88
CA ALA A 104 -23.14 62.59 -3.62
C ALA A 104 -23.36 61.80 -4.92
N MET A 105 -22.30 61.36 -5.59
CA MET A 105 -22.37 60.50 -6.78
C MET A 105 -22.98 59.14 -6.44
N VAL A 106 -22.51 58.49 -5.37
CA VAL A 106 -23.05 57.21 -4.89
C VAL A 106 -24.51 57.35 -4.50
N ARG A 107 -24.87 58.42 -3.78
CA ARG A 107 -26.26 58.73 -3.42
C ARG A 107 -27.16 58.81 -4.64
N ARG A 108 -26.82 59.67 -5.61
CA ARG A 108 -27.60 59.88 -6.84
C ARG A 108 -27.76 58.59 -7.62
N TRP A 109 -26.70 57.79 -7.72
CA TRP A 109 -26.78 56.51 -8.41
C TRP A 109 -27.75 55.53 -7.73
N ILE A 110 -27.74 55.46 -6.40
CA ILE A 110 -28.71 54.63 -5.65
C ILE A 110 -30.13 55.13 -5.90
N ASP A 111 -30.37 56.45 -5.80
CA ASP A 111 -31.69 57.06 -6.01
C ASP A 111 -32.19 56.89 -7.46
N GLN A 112 -31.28 56.81 -8.45
CA GLN A 112 -31.59 56.48 -9.84
C GLN A 112 -31.85 54.97 -10.09
N GLY A 113 -31.91 54.18 -9.01
CA GLY A 113 -32.23 52.75 -9.04
C GLY A 113 -31.02 51.83 -9.14
N ALA A 114 -29.81 52.32 -8.81
CA ALA A 114 -28.57 51.55 -8.75
C ALA A 114 -28.31 50.69 -10.00
N LYS A 115 -28.60 51.24 -11.20
CA LYS A 115 -28.51 50.49 -12.45
C LYS A 115 -27.06 50.15 -12.78
N ALA A 116 -26.83 48.90 -13.17
CA ALA A 116 -25.57 48.39 -13.69
C ALA A 116 -25.82 47.48 -14.91
N PRO A 117 -24.81 47.24 -15.78
CA PRO A 117 -24.92 46.31 -16.90
C PRO A 117 -25.31 44.90 -16.45
N LYS A 118 -26.21 44.23 -17.18
CA LYS A 118 -26.66 42.86 -16.85
C LYS A 118 -25.58 41.80 -17.06
N ASP A 119 -24.62 42.12 -17.91
CA ASP A 119 -23.50 41.31 -18.39
C ASP A 119 -22.16 41.75 -17.78
N GLU A 120 -22.21 42.39 -16.59
CA GLU A 120 -20.99 42.71 -15.86
C GLU A 120 -20.14 41.44 -15.63
N VAL A 121 -18.91 41.47 -16.14
CA VAL A 121 -17.94 40.40 -15.90
C VAL A 121 -17.55 40.44 -14.43
N ILE A 122 -17.96 39.41 -13.68
CA ILE A 122 -17.56 39.21 -12.29
C ILE A 122 -16.28 38.40 -12.26
N ASP A 123 -15.20 39.04 -11.85
CA ASP A 123 -13.97 38.33 -11.57
C ASP A 123 -14.11 37.61 -10.22
N ASN A 124 -14.17 36.28 -10.25
CA ASN A 124 -14.16 35.46 -9.03
C ASN A 124 -12.74 35.06 -8.63
N LYS A 125 -11.73 35.35 -9.44
CA LYS A 125 -10.34 35.01 -9.13
C LYS A 125 -9.78 36.04 -8.19
N GLN A 126 -9.00 35.57 -7.23
CA GLN A 126 -8.16 36.44 -6.42
C GLN A 126 -7.05 36.94 -7.36
N SER A 127 -7.08 38.21 -7.75
CA SER A 127 -6.02 38.79 -8.58
C SER A 127 -4.78 39.03 -7.72
N SER A 128 -3.65 38.39 -8.07
CA SER A 128 -2.36 38.68 -7.45
C SER A 128 -1.57 39.64 -8.33
N ASN A 129 -0.81 40.56 -7.73
CA ASN A 129 0.18 41.38 -8.43
C ASN A 129 1.58 40.76 -8.40
N HIS A 130 1.74 39.56 -7.82
CA HIS A 130 2.99 38.85 -7.78
C HIS A 130 3.37 38.35 -9.17
N TRP A 131 4.66 38.46 -9.52
CA TRP A 131 5.17 38.20 -10.87
C TRP A 131 4.85 36.79 -11.38
N ALA A 132 4.82 35.78 -10.50
CA ALA A 132 4.56 34.38 -10.85
C ALA A 132 3.12 34.10 -11.33
N PHE A 133 2.17 34.99 -11.01
CA PHE A 133 0.77 34.87 -11.43
C PHE A 133 0.42 35.83 -12.58
N GLN A 134 1.40 36.57 -13.10
CA GLN A 134 1.22 37.40 -14.29
C GLN A 134 1.43 36.57 -15.56
N PRO A 135 0.80 36.96 -16.68
CA PRO A 135 1.11 36.38 -17.99
C PRO A 135 2.61 36.50 -18.30
N ILE A 136 3.20 35.42 -18.83
CA ILE A 136 4.60 35.40 -19.26
C ILE A 136 4.74 36.34 -20.47
N ALA A 137 5.66 37.29 -20.37
CA ALA A 137 6.03 38.19 -21.47
C ALA A 137 7.47 37.91 -21.91
N PHE A 138 7.80 38.20 -23.18
CA PHE A 138 9.16 38.15 -23.69
C PHE A 138 9.82 39.52 -23.51
N PRO A 139 10.64 39.75 -22.46
CA PRO A 139 11.28 41.04 -22.25
C PRO A 139 12.29 41.33 -23.36
N LYS A 140 12.43 42.60 -23.73
CA LYS A 140 13.48 43.04 -24.66
C LYS A 140 14.85 42.83 -24.03
N VAL A 141 15.68 42.00 -24.65
CA VAL A 141 17.05 41.71 -24.19
C VAL A 141 17.92 42.97 -24.27
N PRO A 142 18.59 43.38 -23.17
CA PRO A 142 19.49 44.52 -23.15
C PRO A 142 20.61 44.39 -24.20
N GLN A 143 20.88 45.47 -24.92
CA GLN A 143 21.94 45.55 -25.91
C GLN A 143 23.12 46.29 -25.31
N ILE A 144 24.01 45.55 -24.65
CA ILE A 144 25.22 46.09 -24.03
C ILE A 144 26.43 45.61 -24.83
N PRO A 145 27.32 46.53 -25.27
CA PRO A 145 28.50 46.17 -26.05
C PRO A 145 29.57 45.55 -25.14
N SER A 146 29.54 44.22 -25.01
CA SER A 146 30.53 43.44 -24.28
C SER A 146 30.66 42.04 -24.89
N SER A 147 31.86 41.46 -24.84
CA SER A 147 32.12 40.07 -25.24
C SER A 147 31.90 39.07 -24.11
N TRP A 148 31.67 39.53 -22.87
CA TRP A 148 31.44 38.67 -21.71
C TRP A 148 30.13 37.86 -21.79
N PRO A 149 28.97 38.44 -22.19
CA PRO A 149 27.72 37.70 -22.27
C PRO A 149 27.77 36.58 -23.33
N ARG A 150 27.54 35.32 -22.93
CA ARG A 150 27.48 34.15 -23.82
C ARG A 150 26.04 33.86 -24.28
N ASN A 151 25.06 34.19 -23.47
CA ASN A 151 23.63 33.99 -23.75
C ASN A 151 22.79 35.24 -23.39
N PRO A 152 21.47 35.27 -23.71
CA PRO A 152 20.61 36.40 -23.36
C PRO A 152 20.48 36.70 -21.86
N ILE A 153 20.56 35.69 -20.98
CA ILE A 153 20.48 35.86 -19.52
C ILE A 153 21.68 36.69 -19.03
N ASP A 154 22.88 36.38 -19.53
CA ASP A 154 24.10 37.11 -19.19
C ASP A 154 24.00 38.60 -19.52
N ARG A 155 23.24 38.98 -20.57
CA ARG A 155 23.00 40.40 -20.92
C ARG A 155 22.14 41.11 -19.89
N PHE A 156 21.16 40.42 -19.30
CA PHE A 156 20.37 40.98 -18.19
C PHE A 156 21.21 41.12 -16.92
N VAL A 157 22.05 40.11 -16.62
CA VAL A 157 22.97 40.16 -15.47
C VAL A 157 23.96 41.31 -15.64
N LEU A 158 24.60 41.43 -16.81
CA LEU A 158 25.55 42.51 -17.11
C LEU A 158 24.87 43.88 -17.03
N ALA A 159 23.66 44.04 -17.57
CA ALA A 159 22.89 45.28 -17.45
C ALA A 159 22.67 45.70 -15.99
N ARG A 160 22.39 44.72 -15.12
CA ARG A 160 22.24 44.98 -13.70
C ARG A 160 23.57 45.35 -13.05
N LEU A 161 24.66 44.64 -13.36
CA LEU A 161 26.00 44.91 -12.83
C LEU A 161 26.49 46.32 -13.21
N GLU A 162 26.40 46.70 -14.48
CA GLU A 162 26.80 48.04 -14.96
C GLU A 162 26.00 49.14 -14.27
N LYS A 163 24.69 48.95 -14.10
CA LYS A 163 23.83 49.91 -13.37
C LYS A 163 24.26 50.09 -11.92
N GLU A 164 24.75 49.03 -11.28
CA GLU A 164 25.21 49.03 -9.89
C GLU A 164 26.71 49.36 -9.75
N GLY A 165 27.40 49.68 -10.85
CA GLY A 165 28.84 49.99 -10.84
C GLY A 165 29.73 48.77 -10.56
N LEU A 166 29.24 47.55 -10.79
CA LEU A 166 29.94 46.29 -10.58
C LEU A 166 30.44 45.71 -11.90
N SER A 167 31.49 44.90 -11.83
CA SER A 167 32.02 44.14 -12.96
C SER A 167 31.91 42.62 -12.70
N PRO A 168 31.77 41.79 -13.75
CA PRO A 168 31.80 40.35 -13.60
C PRO A 168 33.10 39.87 -12.94
N SER A 169 33.01 38.85 -12.09
CA SER A 169 34.19 38.20 -11.51
C SER A 169 34.99 37.44 -12.58
N PRO A 170 36.33 37.35 -12.44
CA PRO A 170 37.12 36.51 -13.33
C PRO A 170 36.73 35.04 -13.20
N GLU A 171 36.91 34.29 -14.30
CA GLU A 171 36.72 32.85 -14.31
C GLU A 171 37.72 32.16 -13.36
N ALA A 172 37.26 31.12 -12.66
CA ALA A 172 38.10 30.38 -11.74
C ALA A 172 39.16 29.55 -12.50
N ASP A 173 40.27 29.23 -11.85
CA ASP A 173 41.30 28.38 -12.45
C ASP A 173 40.77 26.94 -12.68
N ARG A 174 41.43 26.20 -13.57
CA ARG A 174 40.99 24.86 -13.99
C ARG A 174 40.89 23.85 -12.84
N HIS A 175 41.77 23.92 -11.84
CA HIS A 175 41.72 23.01 -10.70
C HIS A 175 40.49 23.31 -9.83
N THR A 176 40.18 24.59 -9.64
CA THR A 176 38.96 25.02 -8.95
C THR A 176 37.71 24.62 -9.72
N LEU A 177 37.67 24.81 -11.04
CA LEU A 177 36.51 24.49 -11.87
C LEU A 177 36.18 22.99 -11.85
N ILE A 178 37.16 22.12 -12.08
CA ILE A 178 36.90 20.67 -12.08
C ILE A 178 36.49 20.16 -10.70
N ARG A 179 37.06 20.73 -9.63
CA ARG A 179 36.64 20.40 -8.26
C ARG A 179 35.17 20.76 -8.04
N ARG A 180 34.73 21.96 -8.43
CA ARG A 180 33.34 22.41 -8.31
C ARG A 180 32.41 21.51 -9.12
N LEU A 181 32.71 21.33 -10.41
CA LEU A 181 31.92 20.47 -11.31
C LEU A 181 31.73 19.06 -10.73
N SER A 182 32.81 18.45 -10.22
CA SER A 182 32.75 17.09 -9.70
C SER A 182 31.84 16.97 -8.47
N PHE A 183 31.91 17.91 -7.53
CA PHE A 183 31.03 17.91 -6.36
C PHE A 183 29.58 18.28 -6.71
N ASP A 184 29.38 19.23 -7.62
CA ASP A 184 28.05 19.70 -8.00
C ASP A 184 27.30 18.65 -8.80
N LEU A 185 27.97 18.03 -9.79
CA LEU A 185 27.33 17.07 -10.69
C LEU A 185 27.33 15.65 -10.13
N ARG A 186 28.42 15.18 -9.53
CA ARG A 186 28.57 13.77 -9.11
C ARG A 186 28.64 13.59 -7.59
N GLY A 187 28.76 14.66 -6.80
CA GLY A 187 28.90 14.58 -5.34
C GLY A 187 30.23 14.02 -4.85
N LEU A 188 31.18 13.75 -5.75
CA LEU A 188 32.46 13.11 -5.45
C LEU A 188 33.62 14.03 -5.85
N PRO A 189 34.79 13.96 -5.19
CA PRO A 189 35.98 14.65 -5.67
C PRO A 189 36.44 14.07 -7.02
N PRO A 190 37.05 14.88 -7.90
CA PRO A 190 37.63 14.38 -9.13
C PRO A 190 38.89 13.55 -8.80
N SER A 191 39.18 12.52 -9.60
CA SER A 191 40.44 11.80 -9.53
C SER A 191 41.60 12.67 -10.01
N TRP A 192 42.82 12.34 -9.58
CA TRP A 192 44.01 13.06 -10.03
C TRP A 192 44.17 13.06 -11.56
N ASN A 193 43.86 11.93 -12.20
CA ASN A 193 43.94 11.81 -13.67
C ASN A 193 42.93 12.72 -14.38
N GLU A 194 41.71 12.85 -13.86
CA GLU A 194 40.72 13.80 -14.41
C GLU A 194 41.19 15.25 -14.24
N VAL A 195 41.76 15.59 -13.09
CA VAL A 195 42.33 16.93 -12.81
C VAL A 195 43.44 17.25 -13.80
N GLU A 196 44.42 16.36 -13.97
CA GLU A 196 45.54 16.56 -14.87
C GLU A 196 45.09 16.66 -16.33
N ALA A 197 44.17 15.79 -16.76
CA ALA A 197 43.61 15.81 -18.10
C ALA A 197 42.92 17.15 -18.41
N PHE A 198 42.05 17.63 -17.51
CA PHE A 198 41.36 18.91 -17.71
C PHE A 198 42.30 20.12 -17.59
N ALA A 199 43.22 20.12 -16.62
CA ALA A 199 44.17 21.22 -16.45
C ALA A 199 45.04 21.45 -17.69
N ASN A 200 45.38 20.36 -18.41
CA ASN A 200 46.21 20.40 -19.62
C ASN A 200 45.42 20.50 -20.94
N ASP A 201 44.10 20.37 -20.92
CA ASP A 201 43.27 20.40 -22.13
C ASP A 201 43.08 21.83 -22.67
N LYS A 202 43.89 22.22 -23.66
CA LYS A 202 43.87 23.58 -24.24
C LYS A 202 42.76 23.82 -25.28
N ARG A 203 41.87 22.86 -25.52
CA ARG A 203 40.77 23.06 -26.47
C ARG A 203 39.82 24.15 -25.98
N PRO A 204 39.19 24.91 -26.90
CA PRO A 204 38.26 25.98 -26.53
C PRO A 204 36.97 25.47 -25.86
N ASP A 205 36.62 24.19 -26.06
CA ASP A 205 35.44 23.51 -25.50
C ASP A 205 35.79 22.55 -24.33
N ALA A 206 36.99 22.66 -23.76
CA ALA A 206 37.46 21.72 -22.75
C ALA A 206 36.54 21.64 -21.51
N TYR A 207 35.91 22.77 -21.13
CA TYR A 207 35.01 22.82 -19.98
C TYR A 207 33.71 22.06 -20.26
N GLU A 208 33.08 22.34 -21.40
CA GLU A 208 31.84 21.70 -21.85
C GLU A 208 32.02 20.18 -21.97
N ARG A 209 33.15 19.73 -22.51
CA ARG A 209 33.46 18.30 -22.61
C ARG A 209 33.56 17.60 -21.25
N VAL A 210 34.11 18.27 -20.24
CA VAL A 210 34.14 17.73 -18.88
C VAL A 210 32.74 17.71 -18.28
N VAL A 211 31.93 18.76 -18.50
CA VAL A 211 30.52 18.78 -18.08
C VAL A 211 29.77 17.58 -18.67
N ASP A 212 29.85 17.37 -19.99
CA ASP A 212 29.19 16.25 -20.68
C ASP A 212 29.60 14.89 -20.13
N GLN A 213 30.91 14.70 -19.86
CA GLN A 213 31.42 13.46 -19.24
C GLN A 213 30.86 13.23 -17.84
N MET A 214 30.71 14.30 -17.04
CA MET A 214 30.18 14.19 -15.69
C MET A 214 28.66 13.94 -15.68
N LEU A 215 27.91 14.58 -16.59
CA LEU A 215 26.48 14.33 -16.77
C LEU A 215 26.20 12.90 -17.24
N ALA A 216 27.06 12.34 -18.09
CA ALA A 216 26.96 10.94 -18.54
C ALA A 216 27.38 9.90 -17.48
N SER A 217 27.89 10.33 -16.33
CA SER A 217 28.33 9.45 -15.25
C SER A 217 27.12 8.95 -14.45
N PRO A 218 27.03 7.66 -14.06
CA PRO A 218 25.90 7.16 -13.28
C PRO A 218 25.71 7.86 -11.93
N GLN A 219 26.80 8.40 -11.36
CA GLN A 219 26.80 9.19 -10.13
C GLN A 219 26.05 10.51 -10.25
N TYR A 220 25.80 11.01 -11.47
CA TYR A 220 24.99 12.22 -11.67
C TYR A 220 23.57 12.00 -11.16
N GLY A 221 22.90 10.94 -11.63
CA GLY A 221 21.57 10.56 -11.17
C GLY A 221 21.53 10.21 -9.68
N GLU A 222 22.57 9.60 -9.11
CA GLU A 222 22.66 9.34 -7.66
C GLU A 222 22.72 10.66 -6.86
N ARG A 223 23.54 11.62 -7.31
CA ARG A 223 23.70 12.92 -6.65
C ARG A 223 22.43 13.76 -6.73
N TRP A 224 21.89 13.93 -7.93
CA TRP A 224 20.71 14.76 -8.17
C TRP A 224 19.42 14.08 -7.70
N GLY A 225 19.35 12.76 -7.81
CA GLY A 225 18.22 11.96 -7.34
C GLY A 225 17.97 12.17 -5.86
N ARG A 226 19.00 12.34 -5.03
CA ARG A 226 18.84 12.64 -3.59
C ARG A 226 17.99 13.89 -3.35
N HIS A 227 18.21 14.95 -4.12
CA HIS A 227 17.44 16.20 -3.98
C HIS A 227 15.97 16.00 -4.36
N TRP A 228 15.71 15.21 -5.41
CA TRP A 228 14.36 14.85 -5.80
C TRP A 228 13.66 13.95 -4.76
N LEU A 229 14.38 12.96 -4.24
CA LEU A 229 13.86 11.99 -3.28
C LEU A 229 13.51 12.63 -1.94
N ASP A 230 14.27 13.63 -1.50
CA ASP A 230 13.94 14.46 -0.33
C ASP A 230 12.57 15.14 -0.53
N LEU A 231 12.33 15.74 -1.71
CA LEU A 231 11.05 16.38 -2.06
C LEU A 231 9.91 15.37 -2.24
N ALA A 232 10.22 14.18 -2.75
CA ALA A 232 9.26 13.10 -2.90
C ALA A 232 8.95 12.38 -1.58
N ARG A 233 9.56 12.78 -0.46
CA ARG A 233 9.42 12.17 0.89
C ARG A 233 9.82 10.70 0.91
N TYR A 234 10.81 10.32 0.11
CA TYR A 234 11.31 8.96 0.09
C TYR A 234 11.87 8.56 1.46
N ALA A 235 11.48 7.39 1.95
CA ALA A 235 12.05 6.78 3.14
C ALA A 235 12.04 5.24 2.99
N ASP A 236 13.00 4.58 3.63
CA ASP A 236 13.06 3.11 3.68
C ASP A 236 12.13 2.52 4.78
N SER A 237 11.37 3.37 5.49
CA SER A 237 10.46 3.00 6.56
C SER A 237 9.09 3.72 6.47
N ASN A 238 8.09 3.20 7.18
CA ASN A 238 6.70 3.64 7.13
C ASN A 238 6.40 4.91 7.96
N GLY A 239 7.28 5.29 8.88
CA GLY A 239 7.06 6.31 9.90
C GLY A 239 6.16 5.87 11.05
N PHE A 240 5.66 6.85 11.81
CA PHE A 240 4.89 6.63 13.05
C PHE A 240 5.64 5.80 14.10
N THR A 241 4.96 5.32 15.14
CA THR A 241 5.62 4.71 16.32
C THR A 241 6.23 3.34 16.00
N ILE A 242 5.61 2.56 15.10
CA ILE A 242 6.13 1.24 14.70
C ILE A 242 7.30 1.35 13.71
N ASP A 243 7.32 2.40 12.88
CA ASP A 243 8.34 2.69 11.87
C ASP A 243 8.90 1.46 11.14
N GLY A 244 8.00 0.59 10.67
CA GLY A 244 8.37 -0.66 10.01
C GLY A 244 9.04 -0.43 8.65
N PRO A 245 9.86 -1.39 8.16
CA PRO A 245 10.48 -1.27 6.85
C PRO A 245 9.43 -1.26 5.74
N ARG A 246 9.74 -0.55 4.64
CA ARG A 246 8.88 -0.49 3.44
C ARG A 246 9.66 -0.82 2.18
N SER A 247 9.02 -1.52 1.25
CA SER A 247 9.64 -1.83 -0.05
C SER A 247 9.24 -0.77 -1.07
N ILE A 248 10.07 0.26 -1.25
CA ILE A 248 9.83 1.37 -2.19
C ILE A 248 11.09 1.77 -2.99
N TRP A 249 12.23 1.13 -2.72
CA TRP A 249 13.52 1.44 -3.36
C TRP A 249 13.52 1.38 -4.89
N LYS A 250 12.57 0.66 -5.51
CA LYS A 250 12.38 0.69 -6.96
C LYS A 250 11.99 2.07 -7.49
N TYR A 251 11.26 2.88 -6.71
CA TYR A 251 11.00 4.27 -7.06
C TYR A 251 12.28 5.12 -7.00
N ARG A 252 13.15 4.91 -5.99
CA ARG A 252 14.47 5.55 -5.92
C ARG A 252 15.30 5.25 -7.17
N ASP A 253 15.41 3.97 -7.51
CA ASP A 253 16.17 3.55 -8.69
C ASP A 253 15.58 4.17 -9.97
N TRP A 254 14.25 4.20 -10.10
CA TRP A 254 13.58 4.87 -11.21
C TRP A 254 13.94 6.36 -11.30
N VAL A 255 13.99 7.09 -10.19
CA VAL A 255 14.40 8.52 -10.18
C VAL A 255 15.84 8.69 -10.66
N ILE A 256 16.74 7.84 -10.18
CA ILE A 256 18.17 7.85 -10.57
C ILE A 256 18.30 7.57 -12.07
N ASP A 257 17.60 6.56 -12.57
CA ASP A 257 17.63 6.16 -13.97
C ASP A 257 16.98 7.22 -14.87
N ALA A 258 15.90 7.87 -14.43
CA ALA A 258 15.24 8.95 -15.16
C ALA A 258 16.17 10.16 -15.33
N LEU A 259 16.94 10.51 -14.30
CA LEU A 259 17.94 11.59 -14.39
C LEU A 259 19.12 11.22 -15.29
N ASN A 260 19.64 10.00 -15.16
CA ASN A 260 20.76 9.52 -15.97
C ASN A 260 20.40 9.33 -17.45
N SER A 261 19.14 9.06 -17.76
CA SER A 261 18.63 8.95 -19.13
C SER A 261 18.19 10.28 -19.74
N ASP A 262 18.33 11.39 -19.01
CA ASP A 262 17.87 12.72 -19.41
C ASP A 262 16.39 12.71 -19.81
N LEU A 263 15.55 12.06 -19.00
CA LEU A 263 14.11 11.97 -19.26
C LEU A 263 13.52 13.40 -19.31
N PRO A 264 12.83 13.78 -20.40
CA PRO A 264 12.21 15.10 -20.52
C PRO A 264 11.32 15.41 -19.33
N PHE A 265 11.43 16.62 -18.80
CA PHE A 265 10.76 17.02 -17.56
C PHE A 265 9.23 16.83 -17.63
N ASP A 266 8.62 17.07 -18.79
CA ASP A 266 7.19 16.83 -18.99
C ASP A 266 6.81 15.35 -18.90
N GLU A 267 7.63 14.44 -19.42
CA GLU A 267 7.46 13.00 -19.24
C GLU A 267 7.72 12.58 -17.79
N PHE A 268 8.78 13.09 -17.17
CA PHE A 268 9.09 12.85 -15.76
C PHE A 268 7.94 13.26 -14.83
N THR A 269 7.29 14.40 -15.12
CA THR A 269 6.08 14.85 -14.41
C THR A 269 4.89 13.93 -14.69
N LYS A 270 4.58 13.63 -15.96
CA LYS A 270 3.43 12.79 -16.33
C LYS A 270 3.51 11.40 -15.72
N GLN A 271 4.67 10.75 -15.75
CA GLN A 271 4.85 9.41 -15.22
C GLN A 271 4.65 9.36 -13.69
N GLN A 272 5.11 10.37 -12.95
CA GLN A 272 4.93 10.40 -11.49
C GLN A 272 3.50 10.74 -11.06
N LEU A 273 2.83 11.64 -11.78
CA LEU A 273 1.47 12.09 -11.43
C LEU A 273 0.38 11.14 -11.93
N ALA A 274 0.60 10.47 -13.05
CA ALA A 274 -0.44 9.76 -13.78
C ALA A 274 0.10 8.54 -14.59
N GLY A 275 1.23 7.96 -14.17
CA GLY A 275 1.85 6.84 -14.89
C GLY A 275 0.96 5.61 -15.02
N ASP A 276 0.08 5.37 -14.05
CA ASP A 276 -0.92 4.29 -14.06
C ASP A 276 -2.11 4.57 -14.99
N LEU A 277 -2.34 5.84 -15.35
CA LEU A 277 -3.37 6.28 -16.29
C LEU A 277 -2.90 6.25 -17.74
N LEU A 278 -1.61 5.99 -17.99
CA LEU A 278 -1.07 5.89 -19.34
C LEU A 278 -1.60 4.63 -20.05
N PRO A 279 -1.95 4.73 -21.35
CA PRO A 279 -2.41 3.57 -22.10
C PRO A 279 -1.30 2.52 -22.16
N ASN A 280 -1.60 1.30 -21.70
CA ASN A 280 -0.63 0.20 -21.60
C ASN A 280 0.62 0.56 -20.78
N ALA A 281 0.42 1.21 -19.62
CA ALA A 281 1.49 1.62 -18.71
C ALA A 281 2.56 0.54 -18.53
N THR A 282 3.82 0.92 -18.75
CA THR A 282 4.98 0.04 -18.53
C THR A 282 5.23 -0.14 -17.03
N PRO A 283 5.96 -1.19 -16.61
CA PRO A 283 6.36 -1.33 -15.22
C PRO A 283 7.05 -0.09 -14.65
N ASP A 284 7.91 0.58 -15.41
CA ASP A 284 8.62 1.79 -14.96
C ASP A 284 7.66 2.97 -14.76
N GLN A 285 6.66 3.13 -15.64
CA GLN A 285 5.62 4.15 -15.49
C GLN A 285 4.74 3.89 -14.26
N LEU A 286 4.44 2.62 -13.95
CA LEU A 286 3.75 2.26 -12.71
C LEU A 286 4.63 2.55 -11.49
N ILE A 287 5.92 2.23 -11.54
CA ILE A 287 6.89 2.50 -10.46
C ILE A 287 7.00 4.01 -10.18
N ALA A 288 6.99 4.84 -11.23
CA ALA A 288 7.07 6.30 -11.12
C ALA A 288 5.96 6.90 -10.23
N THR A 289 4.76 6.31 -10.22
CA THR A 289 3.65 6.73 -9.33
C THR A 289 3.97 6.56 -7.83
N GLY A 290 5.11 5.94 -7.50
CA GLY A 290 5.67 5.88 -6.16
C GLY A 290 5.79 7.24 -5.47
N PHE A 291 5.92 8.35 -6.22
CA PHE A 291 5.88 9.72 -5.70
C PHE A 291 4.68 9.95 -4.76
N HIS A 292 3.49 9.48 -5.16
CA HIS A 292 2.27 9.58 -4.37
C HIS A 292 2.07 8.44 -3.36
N ARG A 293 2.89 7.39 -3.43
CA ARG A 293 2.89 6.31 -2.43
C ARG A 293 3.85 6.57 -1.27
N ASN A 294 4.75 7.54 -1.37
CA ASN A 294 5.64 7.96 -0.28
C ASN A 294 4.93 8.67 0.89
N THR A 295 3.59 8.68 0.93
CA THR A 295 2.86 9.00 2.16
C THR A 295 3.31 8.06 3.28
N LEU A 296 3.22 8.51 4.53
CA LEU A 296 3.45 7.65 5.69
C LEU A 296 2.44 6.48 5.69
N ILE A 297 2.73 5.41 6.45
CA ILE A 297 1.83 4.27 6.65
C ILE A 297 1.71 3.98 8.15
N ASN A 298 0.52 4.13 8.71
CA ASN A 298 0.29 3.81 10.12
C ASN A 298 -0.08 2.31 10.27
N GLN A 299 0.70 1.59 11.08
CA GLN A 299 0.53 0.16 11.36
C GLN A 299 0.08 -0.11 12.81
N GLU A 300 -0.23 0.94 13.57
CA GLU A 300 -0.61 0.86 14.97
C GLU A 300 -1.97 0.17 15.17
N GLY A 301 -2.11 -0.54 16.29
CA GLY A 301 -3.39 -1.14 16.67
C GLY A 301 -4.39 -0.07 17.08
N GLY A 302 -5.58 -0.08 16.46
CA GLY A 302 -6.67 0.86 16.78
C GLY A 302 -6.77 2.07 15.85
N THR A 303 -5.92 2.17 14.83
CA THR A 303 -6.01 3.23 13.81
C THR A 303 -7.29 3.14 12.99
N ASP A 304 -7.97 4.27 12.81
CA ASP A 304 -9.09 4.40 11.87
C ASP A 304 -8.55 4.46 10.44
N GLN A 305 -8.90 3.44 9.64
CA GLN A 305 -8.44 3.33 8.25
C GLN A 305 -8.94 4.47 7.36
N GLU A 306 -10.14 4.99 7.63
CA GLU A 306 -10.73 6.06 6.83
C GLU A 306 -10.09 7.41 7.15
N GLN A 307 -9.83 7.69 8.44
CA GLN A 307 -9.04 8.85 8.83
C GLN A 307 -7.67 8.83 8.14
N PHE A 308 -6.95 7.72 8.25
CA PHE A 308 -5.59 7.61 7.73
C PHE A 308 -5.54 7.77 6.20
N ARG A 309 -6.56 7.25 5.53
CA ARG A 309 -6.72 7.45 4.08
C ARG A 309 -6.89 8.92 3.73
N ILE A 310 -7.71 9.68 4.47
CA ILE A 310 -7.89 11.12 4.26
C ILE A 310 -6.56 11.85 4.46
N GLU A 311 -5.82 11.52 5.52
CA GLU A 311 -4.48 12.09 5.79
C GLU A 311 -3.51 11.84 4.64
N ALA A 312 -3.49 10.62 4.07
CA ALA A 312 -2.67 10.30 2.92
C ALA A 312 -3.04 11.11 1.66
N VAL A 313 -4.33 11.40 1.44
CA VAL A 313 -4.77 12.24 0.32
C VAL A 313 -4.38 13.71 0.56
N VAL A 314 -4.57 14.25 1.76
CA VAL A 314 -4.11 15.59 2.15
C VAL A 314 -2.60 15.73 1.89
N ASP A 315 -1.82 14.75 2.33
CA ASP A 315 -0.37 14.72 2.18
C ASP A 315 0.05 14.70 0.69
N ARG A 316 -0.67 13.97 -0.17
CA ARG A 316 -0.47 14.01 -1.64
C ARG A 316 -0.76 15.38 -2.23
N VAL A 317 -1.89 15.99 -1.89
CA VAL A 317 -2.28 17.32 -2.38
C VAL A 317 -1.22 18.36 -2.01
N ASN A 318 -0.86 18.38 -0.74
CA ASN A 318 0.08 19.36 -0.18
C ASN A 318 1.46 19.21 -0.84
N THR A 319 1.95 17.97 -0.95
CA THR A 319 3.26 17.69 -1.55
C THR A 319 3.28 18.04 -3.03
N THR A 320 2.23 17.70 -3.77
CA THR A 320 2.13 18.03 -5.21
C THR A 320 2.18 19.54 -5.41
N GLY A 321 1.42 20.30 -4.62
CA GLY A 321 1.41 21.76 -4.67
C GLY A 321 2.78 22.36 -4.36
N THR A 322 3.45 21.85 -3.33
CA THR A 322 4.79 22.35 -2.94
C THR A 322 5.87 21.99 -3.96
N VAL A 323 5.92 20.73 -4.40
CA VAL A 323 6.99 20.22 -5.27
C VAL A 323 6.86 20.72 -6.70
N TRP A 324 5.66 20.72 -7.26
CA TRP A 324 5.47 21.09 -8.67
C TRP A 324 5.10 22.55 -8.90
N MET A 325 4.32 23.15 -8.01
CA MET A 325 3.89 24.53 -8.19
C MET A 325 4.76 25.53 -7.41
N GLY A 326 5.55 25.05 -6.44
CA GLY A 326 6.27 25.93 -5.51
C GLY A 326 5.33 26.72 -4.60
N LEU A 327 4.10 26.24 -4.40
CA LEU A 327 3.05 26.92 -3.64
C LEU A 327 2.70 26.16 -2.36
N THR A 328 2.39 26.90 -1.30
CA THR A 328 1.94 26.34 -0.02
C THR A 328 0.45 25.99 -0.04
N VAL A 329 0.04 25.20 -1.04
CA VAL A 329 -1.36 24.79 -1.28
C VAL A 329 -2.01 24.23 0.00
N GLY A 330 -1.25 23.56 0.86
CA GLY A 330 -1.73 23.02 2.14
C GLY A 330 -2.34 24.05 3.10
N CYS A 331 -1.99 25.34 3.02
CA CYS A 331 -2.68 26.36 3.82
C CYS A 331 -4.15 26.50 3.42
N ALA A 332 -4.50 26.18 2.17
CA ALA A 332 -5.87 26.25 1.68
C ALA A 332 -6.77 25.12 2.21
N GLN A 333 -6.21 24.15 2.94
CA GLN A 333 -6.95 23.03 3.54
C GLN A 333 -8.04 23.53 4.50
N CYS A 334 -7.71 24.46 5.38
CA CYS A 334 -8.60 24.90 6.47
C CYS A 334 -9.26 26.26 6.22
N HIS A 335 -8.70 27.10 5.34
CA HIS A 335 -9.18 28.45 5.05
C HIS A 335 -8.71 28.90 3.66
N GLN A 336 -9.20 30.03 3.13
CA GLN A 336 -8.62 30.64 1.91
C GLN A 336 -7.11 30.86 2.07
N HIS A 337 -6.30 30.56 1.06
CA HIS A 337 -4.86 30.78 1.16
C HIS A 337 -4.53 32.27 1.42
N LYS A 338 -3.60 32.53 2.35
CA LYS A 338 -3.36 33.89 2.87
C LYS A 338 -2.75 34.85 1.85
N TYR A 339 -1.86 34.35 0.99
CA TYR A 339 -1.07 35.17 0.06
C TYR A 339 -1.31 34.79 -1.41
N ASP A 340 -1.24 33.50 -1.71
CA ASP A 340 -1.53 32.97 -3.04
C ASP A 340 -3.02 32.94 -3.36
N PRO A 341 -3.40 33.11 -4.65
CA PRO A 341 -4.79 33.15 -5.09
C PRO A 341 -5.42 31.76 -5.20
N ILE A 342 -5.44 31.01 -4.08
CA ILE A 342 -5.99 29.65 -4.01
C ILE A 342 -7.08 29.59 -2.96
N SER A 343 -8.28 29.22 -3.38
CA SER A 343 -9.41 29.04 -2.48
C SER A 343 -9.44 27.69 -1.80
N GLN A 344 -10.10 27.65 -0.63
CA GLN A 344 -10.36 26.39 0.06
C GLN A 344 -11.20 25.45 -0.82
N ARG A 345 -12.12 26.01 -1.63
CA ARG A 345 -12.88 25.21 -2.59
C ARG A 345 -11.95 24.55 -3.63
N GLU A 346 -11.04 25.32 -4.23
CA GLU A 346 -10.06 24.80 -5.20
C GLU A 346 -9.13 23.76 -4.57
N TYR A 347 -8.78 23.91 -3.29
CA TYR A 347 -8.05 22.88 -2.55
C TYR A 347 -8.79 21.54 -2.55
N TYR A 348 -10.09 21.53 -2.23
CA TYR A 348 -10.89 20.31 -2.21
C TYR A 348 -11.24 19.78 -3.61
N GLU A 349 -11.25 20.63 -4.63
CA GLU A 349 -11.31 20.20 -6.03
C GLU A 349 -10.01 19.48 -6.44
N LEU A 350 -8.84 19.98 -6.01
CA LEU A 350 -7.57 19.29 -6.19
C LEU A 350 -7.51 17.98 -5.38
N PHE A 351 -8.01 17.98 -4.16
CA PHE A 351 -8.14 16.78 -3.32
C PHE A 351 -8.92 15.67 -4.02
N ALA A 352 -10.01 16.01 -4.72
CA ALA A 352 -10.85 15.03 -5.40
C ALA A 352 -10.06 14.19 -6.44
N PHE A 353 -9.09 14.78 -7.14
CA PHE A 353 -8.23 14.05 -8.07
C PHE A 353 -7.40 12.95 -7.38
N PHE A 354 -6.81 13.28 -6.23
CA PHE A 354 -5.95 12.35 -5.47
C PHE A 354 -6.73 11.41 -4.55
N ASN A 355 -8.03 11.64 -4.38
CA ASN A 355 -8.93 10.80 -3.61
C ASN A 355 -9.36 9.51 -4.35
N ASN A 356 -9.05 9.39 -5.65
CA ASN A 356 -9.56 8.32 -6.50
C ASN A 356 -8.59 7.15 -6.78
N GLN A 357 -7.77 6.78 -5.79
CA GLN A 357 -6.69 5.82 -6.02
C GLN A 357 -6.79 4.61 -5.07
N ASP A 358 -6.47 3.43 -5.61
CA ASP A 358 -6.10 2.24 -4.87
C ASP A 358 -4.58 2.18 -4.71
N GLU A 359 -4.15 1.43 -3.69
CA GLU A 359 -2.80 1.47 -3.17
C GLU A 359 -2.12 0.08 -3.15
N PRO A 360 -2.01 -0.61 -4.30
CA PRO A 360 -1.49 -1.97 -4.35
C PRO A 360 0.03 -2.05 -4.15
N THR A 361 0.48 -3.26 -3.80
CA THR A 361 1.88 -3.69 -3.90
C THR A 361 2.09 -4.37 -5.24
N PHE A 362 3.08 -3.90 -6.00
CA PHE A 362 3.43 -4.37 -7.33
C PHE A 362 4.72 -5.20 -7.31
N ARG A 363 4.73 -6.33 -8.02
CA ARG A 363 5.92 -7.20 -8.15
C ARG A 363 6.76 -6.75 -9.33
N VAL A 364 8.07 -6.61 -9.12
CA VAL A 364 9.03 -6.13 -10.12
C VAL A 364 10.10 -7.20 -10.38
N PRO A 365 9.75 -8.30 -11.07
CA PRO A 365 10.72 -9.35 -11.38
C PRO A 365 11.78 -8.84 -12.36
N THR A 366 13.01 -9.32 -12.22
CA THR A 366 14.02 -9.12 -13.28
C THR A 366 13.62 -9.89 -14.55
N ILE A 367 14.28 -9.59 -15.68
CA ILE A 367 14.09 -10.34 -16.93
C ILE A 367 14.36 -11.83 -16.70
N GLU A 368 15.44 -12.16 -16.00
CA GLU A 368 15.81 -13.54 -15.64
C GLU A 368 14.73 -14.22 -14.78
N GLN A 369 14.27 -13.53 -13.73
CA GLN A 369 13.22 -14.06 -12.85
C GLN A 369 11.91 -14.28 -13.61
N THR A 370 11.53 -13.36 -14.50
CA THR A 370 10.33 -13.48 -15.34
C THR A 370 10.41 -14.70 -16.25
N GLN A 371 11.57 -14.91 -16.88
CA GLN A 371 11.78 -16.03 -17.77
C GLN A 371 11.79 -17.37 -17.01
N ARG A 372 12.46 -17.41 -15.86
CA ARG A 372 12.49 -18.59 -15.00
C ARG A 372 11.12 -18.94 -14.41
N LEU A 373 10.31 -17.95 -14.02
CA LEU A 373 8.93 -18.18 -13.58
C LEU A 373 8.09 -18.83 -14.68
N LYS A 374 8.17 -18.31 -15.91
CA LYS A 374 7.47 -18.91 -17.07
C LYS A 374 7.92 -20.35 -17.34
N GLU A 375 9.21 -20.63 -17.23
CA GLU A 375 9.74 -21.99 -17.36
C GLU A 375 9.20 -22.93 -16.29
N LEU A 376 9.20 -22.49 -15.03
CA LEU A 376 8.71 -23.26 -13.90
C LEU A 376 7.21 -23.51 -13.98
N GLU A 377 6.42 -22.50 -14.38
CA GLU A 377 4.98 -22.66 -14.64
C GLU A 377 4.71 -23.72 -15.72
N LYS A 378 5.46 -23.67 -16.82
CA LYS A 378 5.39 -24.68 -17.88
C LYS A 378 5.80 -26.06 -17.37
N ALA A 379 6.87 -26.15 -16.57
CA ALA A 379 7.35 -27.41 -16.02
C ALA A 379 6.34 -28.03 -15.03
N VAL A 380 5.72 -27.20 -14.18
CA VAL A 380 4.62 -27.61 -13.27
C VAL A 380 3.46 -28.16 -14.07
N ALA A 381 2.97 -27.43 -15.08
CA ALA A 381 1.88 -27.88 -15.93
C ALA A 381 2.21 -29.19 -16.68
N GLN A 382 3.47 -29.38 -17.08
CA GLN A 382 3.93 -30.63 -17.71
C GLN A 382 4.04 -31.79 -16.72
N ALA A 383 4.46 -31.55 -15.48
CA ALA A 383 4.57 -32.58 -14.44
C ALA A 383 3.20 -33.00 -13.88
N GLU A 384 2.22 -32.10 -13.89
CA GLU A 384 0.86 -32.38 -13.42
C GLU A 384 0.11 -33.36 -14.34
N LYS A 385 0.34 -33.31 -15.65
CA LYS A 385 -0.31 -34.19 -16.64
C LYS A 385 -0.11 -35.70 -16.36
N PRO A 386 1.12 -36.24 -16.26
CA PRO A 386 1.32 -37.66 -16.01
C PRO A 386 0.81 -38.08 -14.63
N LEU A 387 0.95 -37.25 -13.59
CA LEU A 387 0.40 -37.54 -12.27
C LEU A 387 -1.13 -37.66 -12.32
N ARG A 388 -1.81 -36.71 -12.99
CA ARG A 388 -3.27 -36.75 -13.13
C ARG A 388 -3.76 -37.93 -13.96
N ALA A 389 -3.06 -38.28 -15.05
CA ALA A 389 -3.39 -39.44 -15.88
C ALA A 389 -3.20 -40.75 -15.09
N HIS A 390 -2.10 -40.85 -14.36
CA HIS A 390 -1.79 -41.98 -13.48
C HIS A 390 -2.81 -42.13 -12.36
N ASP A 391 -3.13 -41.03 -11.65
CA ASP A 391 -4.14 -41.01 -10.59
C ASP A 391 -5.53 -41.41 -11.09
N ALA A 392 -5.89 -41.05 -12.33
CA ALA A 392 -7.16 -41.42 -12.94
C ALA A 392 -7.23 -42.90 -13.34
N GLU A 393 -6.13 -43.44 -13.88
CA GLU A 393 -6.04 -44.86 -14.23
C GLU A 393 -6.02 -45.74 -12.98
N PHE A 394 -5.19 -45.37 -11.99
CA PHE A 394 -5.06 -46.10 -10.74
C PHE A 394 -6.42 -46.17 -10.01
N ALA A 395 -7.19 -45.08 -9.98
CA ALA A 395 -8.52 -45.02 -9.35
C ALA A 395 -9.49 -46.12 -9.82
N LYS A 396 -9.34 -46.66 -11.03
CA LYS A 396 -10.20 -47.76 -11.54
C LYS A 396 -10.04 -49.05 -10.72
N GLY A 397 -8.89 -49.25 -10.08
CA GLY A 397 -8.60 -50.38 -9.22
C GLY A 397 -9.25 -50.30 -7.82
N LEU A 398 -9.86 -49.16 -7.46
CA LEU A 398 -10.37 -48.92 -6.11
C LEU A 398 -11.37 -50.00 -5.66
N ASN A 399 -12.35 -50.35 -6.51
CA ASN A 399 -13.36 -51.36 -6.17
C ASN A 399 -12.76 -52.75 -5.94
N ALA A 400 -11.72 -53.11 -6.70
CA ALA A 400 -11.04 -54.40 -6.55
C ALA A 400 -10.24 -54.45 -5.24
N TRP A 401 -9.51 -53.38 -4.95
CA TRP A 401 -8.79 -53.18 -3.68
C TRP A 401 -9.74 -53.23 -2.48
N GLU A 402 -10.90 -52.57 -2.55
CA GLU A 402 -11.92 -52.63 -1.49
C GLU A 402 -12.41 -54.06 -1.23
N ALA A 403 -12.64 -54.84 -2.30
CA ALA A 403 -13.11 -56.22 -2.18
C ALA A 403 -12.04 -57.15 -1.57
N GLU A 404 -10.78 -56.96 -1.95
CA GLU A 404 -9.63 -57.69 -1.41
C GLU A 404 -9.45 -57.39 0.08
N ILE A 405 -9.54 -56.12 0.47
CA ILE A 405 -9.50 -55.72 1.88
C ILE A 405 -10.65 -56.34 2.68
N LYS A 406 -11.89 -56.28 2.18
CA LYS A 406 -13.04 -56.88 2.88
C LYS A 406 -12.85 -58.37 3.13
N LYS A 407 -12.11 -59.07 2.28
CA LYS A 407 -11.76 -60.49 2.46
C LYS A 407 -10.69 -60.70 3.53
N SER A 408 -9.72 -59.80 3.66
CA SER A 408 -8.64 -59.88 4.66
C SER A 408 -9.05 -59.42 6.05
N LEU A 409 -10.15 -58.66 6.18
CA LEU A 409 -10.70 -58.20 7.46
C LEU A 409 -11.37 -59.29 8.33
N LYS A 410 -11.17 -60.59 8.05
CA LYS A 410 -11.72 -61.70 8.85
C LYS A 410 -10.88 -61.94 10.12
N GLY A 411 -11.13 -61.16 11.16
CA GLY A 411 -10.59 -61.35 12.50
C GLY A 411 -10.89 -60.16 13.41
N GLU A 412 -11.14 -60.40 14.70
CA GLU A 412 -11.20 -59.31 15.69
C GLU A 412 -9.80 -58.73 15.90
N VAL A 413 -9.59 -57.49 15.45
CA VAL A 413 -8.40 -56.72 15.80
C VAL A 413 -8.59 -56.12 17.19
N ARG A 414 -7.70 -56.47 18.12
CA ARG A 414 -7.69 -55.89 19.46
C ARG A 414 -6.56 -54.86 19.56
N TRP A 415 -6.92 -53.65 19.99
CA TRP A 415 -6.00 -52.58 20.34
C TRP A 415 -5.97 -52.41 21.85
N THR A 416 -4.80 -52.57 22.45
CA THR A 416 -4.55 -52.31 23.86
C THR A 416 -4.00 -50.89 24.00
N VAL A 417 -4.74 -50.02 24.69
CA VAL A 417 -4.32 -48.63 24.94
C VAL A 417 -3.12 -48.62 25.88
N PHE A 418 -2.13 -47.78 25.58
CA PHE A 418 -0.99 -47.59 26.44
C PHE A 418 -1.30 -46.64 27.59
N LYS A 419 -0.92 -47.05 28.79
CA LYS A 419 -0.86 -46.19 29.97
C LYS A 419 0.58 -45.71 30.16
N ALA A 420 0.84 -44.46 29.82
CA ALA A 420 2.18 -43.89 29.93
C ALA A 420 2.62 -43.82 31.41
N THR A 421 3.80 -44.35 31.73
CA THR A 421 4.37 -44.28 33.10
C THR A 421 5.23 -43.05 33.30
N GLU A 422 5.78 -42.51 32.21
CA GLU A 422 6.56 -41.28 32.18
C GLU A 422 6.19 -40.51 30.92
N VAL A 423 5.97 -39.21 31.05
CA VAL A 423 5.63 -38.29 29.96
C VAL A 423 6.58 -37.09 30.04
N GLY A 424 7.25 -36.75 28.95
CA GLY A 424 8.22 -35.67 28.93
C GLY A 424 8.33 -34.99 27.57
N SER A 425 8.95 -33.82 27.56
CA SER A 425 9.36 -33.15 26.33
C SER A 425 10.73 -32.52 26.53
N GLU A 426 11.55 -32.50 25.48
CA GLU A 426 12.92 -31.96 25.54
C GLU A 426 12.96 -30.44 25.84
N LYS A 427 11.83 -29.73 25.71
CA LYS A 427 11.73 -28.28 25.87
C LYS A 427 10.59 -27.82 26.80
N GLY A 428 10.19 -28.65 27.77
CA GLY A 428 9.38 -28.20 28.93
C GLY A 428 7.88 -27.99 28.72
N SER A 429 7.26 -28.61 27.70
CA SER A 429 5.78 -28.66 27.60
C SER A 429 5.19 -29.51 28.73
N VAL A 430 4.12 -29.02 29.35
CA VAL A 430 3.33 -29.79 30.32
C VAL A 430 2.44 -30.76 29.55
N LEU A 431 2.64 -32.05 29.79
CA LEU A 431 1.85 -33.14 29.22
C LEU A 431 0.92 -33.68 30.30
N ALA A 432 -0.39 -33.58 30.07
CA ALA A 432 -1.39 -34.13 30.97
C ALA A 432 -1.92 -35.46 30.42
N VAL A 433 -1.72 -36.54 31.16
CA VAL A 433 -2.39 -37.82 30.88
C VAL A 433 -3.82 -37.74 31.44
N GLN A 434 -4.81 -37.91 30.57
CA GLN A 434 -6.23 -37.86 30.89
C GLN A 434 -6.75 -39.24 31.35
N ASP A 435 -7.95 -39.29 31.94
CA ASP A 435 -8.57 -40.52 32.48
C ASP A 435 -8.78 -41.63 31.44
N ASN A 436 -8.80 -41.29 30.15
CA ASN A 436 -8.93 -42.22 29.03
C ASN A 436 -7.57 -42.60 28.41
N ASP A 437 -6.47 -42.34 29.13
CA ASP A 437 -5.08 -42.51 28.72
C ASP A 437 -4.67 -41.71 27.47
N ALA A 438 -5.46 -40.70 27.07
CA ALA A 438 -5.06 -39.72 26.08
C ALA A 438 -4.10 -38.68 26.70
N ILE A 439 -3.19 -38.17 25.88
CA ILE A 439 -2.20 -37.17 26.25
C ILE A 439 -2.65 -35.84 25.67
N PHE A 440 -2.89 -34.87 26.55
CA PHE A 440 -3.17 -33.49 26.18
C PHE A 440 -1.91 -32.63 26.37
N VAL A 441 -1.63 -31.80 25.37
CA VAL A 441 -0.45 -30.92 25.33
C VAL A 441 -0.89 -29.50 25.60
N ASP A 442 -0.38 -28.91 26.68
CA ASP A 442 -0.69 -27.52 27.04
C ASP A 442 -0.13 -26.50 26.03
N PHE A 443 -0.82 -25.36 25.92
CA PHE A 443 -0.54 -24.27 24.99
C PHE A 443 0.75 -23.48 25.30
N SER A 444 1.37 -23.73 26.46
CA SER A 444 2.61 -23.09 26.91
C SER A 444 3.88 -23.66 26.25
N GLY A 445 3.79 -24.77 25.51
CA GLY A 445 4.95 -25.41 24.87
C GLY A 445 5.44 -24.73 23.57
N PRO A 446 6.73 -24.87 23.19
CA PRO A 446 7.36 -24.19 22.05
C PRO A 446 6.82 -24.60 20.67
N ASP A 447 7.22 -23.93 19.59
CA ASP A 447 6.68 -24.20 18.24
C ASP A 447 7.23 -25.50 17.57
N SER A 448 8.17 -26.20 18.23
CA SER A 448 8.76 -27.48 17.81
C SER A 448 9.38 -28.21 19.02
N TYR A 449 9.13 -29.52 19.13
CA TYR A 449 9.62 -30.36 20.23
C TYR A 449 9.48 -31.87 19.96
N THR A 450 10.27 -32.66 20.69
CA THR A 450 10.16 -34.12 20.78
C THR A 450 9.36 -34.51 22.02
N PHE A 451 8.31 -35.31 21.87
CA PHE A 451 7.66 -35.94 23.02
C PHE A 451 8.31 -37.28 23.36
N LEU A 452 8.51 -37.54 24.64
CA LEU A 452 9.08 -38.78 25.16
C LEU A 452 8.07 -39.45 26.08
N PHE A 453 7.77 -40.73 25.83
CA PHE A 453 6.94 -41.52 26.72
C PHE A 453 7.52 -42.90 26.93
N THR A 454 7.52 -43.37 28.17
CA THR A 454 7.96 -44.71 28.57
C THR A 454 6.76 -45.52 29.04
N VAL A 455 6.68 -46.79 28.65
CA VAL A 455 5.52 -47.67 28.93
C VAL A 455 5.98 -49.06 29.36
N LYS A 456 5.31 -49.66 30.35
CA LYS A 456 5.46 -51.10 30.69
C LYS A 456 4.61 -51.96 29.75
N PHE A 457 5.20 -53.03 29.19
CA PHE A 457 4.49 -53.87 28.23
C PHE A 457 3.29 -54.61 28.86
N LEU A 458 2.16 -54.57 28.16
CA LEU A 458 0.92 -55.30 28.51
C LEU A 458 0.71 -56.57 27.66
N LEU A 459 1.51 -56.72 26.60
CA LEU A 459 1.48 -57.85 25.67
C LEU A 459 2.89 -58.43 25.58
N THR A 460 3.00 -59.76 25.51
CA THR A 460 4.27 -60.50 25.31
C THR A 460 4.84 -60.34 23.90
N LYS A 461 4.02 -59.82 22.97
CA LYS A 461 4.35 -59.58 21.57
C LYS A 461 3.61 -58.33 21.07
N VAL A 462 4.32 -57.41 20.41
CA VAL A 462 3.73 -56.25 19.72
C VAL A 462 4.10 -56.31 18.25
N THR A 463 3.09 -56.21 17.40
CA THR A 463 3.21 -56.31 15.93
C THR A 463 2.92 -54.99 15.22
N ALA A 464 2.24 -54.05 15.88
CA ALA A 464 1.98 -52.71 15.38
C ALA A 464 1.74 -51.73 16.53
N ILE A 465 2.06 -50.46 16.29
CA ILE A 465 1.83 -49.34 17.20
C ILE A 465 0.94 -48.33 16.50
N ARG A 466 -0.16 -47.92 17.12
CA ARG A 466 -1.10 -46.96 16.57
C ARG A 466 -1.04 -45.64 17.34
N LEU A 467 -0.89 -44.55 16.60
CA LEU A 467 -1.06 -43.17 17.06
C LEU A 467 -2.45 -42.67 16.62
N GLU A 468 -3.28 -42.31 17.58
CA GLU A 468 -4.56 -41.65 17.36
C GLU A 468 -4.40 -40.15 17.66
N ALA A 469 -4.54 -39.29 16.67
CA ALA A 469 -4.58 -37.84 16.83
C ALA A 469 -6.05 -37.41 17.07
N LEU A 470 -6.36 -36.97 18.28
CA LEU A 470 -7.72 -36.83 18.79
C LEU A 470 -8.16 -35.37 18.80
N THR A 471 -9.36 -35.08 18.34
CA THR A 471 -9.95 -33.74 18.44
C THR A 471 -10.19 -33.35 19.90
N HIS A 472 -10.11 -32.06 20.20
CA HIS A 472 -10.42 -31.54 21.53
C HIS A 472 -11.03 -30.14 21.43
N SER A 473 -12.05 -29.85 22.25
CA SER A 473 -12.80 -28.57 22.20
C SER A 473 -11.92 -27.34 22.46
N SER A 474 -10.88 -27.49 23.29
CA SER A 474 -9.93 -26.44 23.63
C SER A 474 -8.87 -26.16 22.54
N LEU A 475 -8.67 -27.05 21.57
CA LEU A 475 -7.66 -26.88 20.52
C LEU A 475 -8.18 -25.99 19.37
N PRO A 476 -7.29 -25.33 18.60
CA PRO A 476 -7.68 -24.49 17.47
C PRO A 476 -8.61 -25.21 16.50
N ASN A 477 -9.71 -24.55 16.16
CA ASN A 477 -10.78 -25.10 15.31
C ASN A 477 -11.30 -26.49 15.74
N LYS A 478 -11.16 -26.84 17.03
CA LYS A 478 -11.51 -28.14 17.61
C LYS A 478 -10.80 -29.31 16.92
N GLY A 479 -9.63 -29.07 16.33
CA GLY A 479 -8.81 -30.07 15.66
C GLY A 479 -7.91 -30.87 16.61
N PRO A 480 -7.15 -31.84 16.08
CA PRO A 480 -6.19 -32.61 16.88
C PRO A 480 -4.81 -31.92 17.03
N GLY A 481 -4.51 -30.91 16.20
CA GLY A 481 -3.25 -30.17 16.22
C GLY A 481 -3.36 -28.75 16.80
N ARG A 482 -2.20 -28.13 17.02
CA ARG A 482 -2.03 -26.78 17.62
C ARG A 482 -1.88 -25.67 16.58
N ALA A 483 -1.81 -25.97 15.29
CA ALA A 483 -1.78 -24.94 14.25
C ALA A 483 -3.12 -24.20 14.22
N SER A 484 -3.16 -22.95 13.73
CA SER A 484 -4.38 -22.13 13.75
C SER A 484 -5.58 -22.79 13.06
N ASN A 485 -5.36 -23.63 12.05
CA ASN A 485 -6.38 -24.40 11.35
C ASN A 485 -6.72 -25.78 11.98
N GLY A 486 -6.00 -26.19 13.03
CA GLY A 486 -6.12 -27.49 13.70
C GLY A 486 -5.18 -28.59 13.16
N ASN A 487 -4.27 -28.26 12.24
CA ASN A 487 -3.30 -29.19 11.64
C ASN A 487 -2.09 -29.47 12.55
N PHE A 488 -1.34 -30.53 12.24
CA PHE A 488 -0.03 -30.86 12.82
C PHE A 488 0.90 -31.43 11.73
N VAL A 489 2.20 -31.49 12.03
CA VAL A 489 3.19 -32.20 11.22
C VAL A 489 4.05 -33.08 12.15
N LEU A 490 3.90 -34.39 12.06
CA LEU A 490 4.75 -35.37 12.72
C LEU A 490 5.97 -35.64 11.84
N SER A 491 7.10 -35.04 12.17
CA SER A 491 8.34 -35.15 11.40
C SER A 491 8.99 -36.53 11.48
N GLU A 492 8.94 -37.19 12.64
CA GLU A 492 9.51 -38.53 12.81
C GLU A 492 8.87 -39.25 14.01
N PHE A 493 8.65 -40.55 13.89
CA PHE A 493 8.17 -41.47 14.90
C PHE A 493 9.26 -42.51 15.18
N GLU A 494 9.92 -42.44 16.33
CA GLU A 494 10.96 -43.38 16.73
C GLU A 494 10.52 -44.23 17.92
N THR A 495 10.96 -45.48 17.93
CA THR A 495 10.60 -46.46 18.96
C THR A 495 11.83 -47.17 19.49
N TYR A 496 11.90 -47.36 20.80
CA TYR A 496 13.03 -47.98 21.46
C TYR A 496 12.57 -48.93 22.57
N GLN A 497 13.24 -50.08 22.69
CA GLN A 497 13.02 -51.04 23.76
C GLN A 497 14.10 -50.91 24.83
N PHE A 498 13.70 -50.99 26.09
CA PHE A 498 14.56 -51.15 27.25
C PHE A 498 14.28 -52.52 27.89
N SER A 499 15.32 -53.21 28.32
CA SER A 499 15.22 -54.50 29.02
C SER A 499 15.48 -54.29 30.53
N GLY A 500 14.42 -54.37 31.34
CA GLY A 500 14.51 -54.28 32.82
C GLY A 500 15.13 -52.98 33.35
N ASP A 501 15.83 -53.06 34.49
CA ASP A 501 16.49 -51.92 35.16
C ASP A 501 17.80 -51.47 34.45
N SER A 502 18.08 -51.95 33.23
CA SER A 502 19.23 -51.51 32.46
C SER A 502 18.92 -50.24 31.66
N ASN A 503 19.87 -49.30 31.59
CA ASN A 503 19.80 -48.12 30.71
C ASN A 503 20.09 -48.46 29.23
N GLU A 504 20.12 -49.74 28.85
CA GLU A 504 20.46 -50.16 27.50
C GLU A 504 19.25 -49.99 26.56
N LYS A 505 19.38 -49.04 25.64
CA LYS A 505 18.33 -48.62 24.71
C LYS A 505 18.53 -49.28 23.34
N LYS A 506 17.63 -50.19 22.96
CA LYS A 506 17.63 -50.83 21.63
C LYS A 506 16.65 -50.12 20.69
N ALA A 507 17.12 -49.57 19.58
CA ALA A 507 16.26 -48.99 18.55
C ALA A 507 15.44 -50.07 17.83
N ILE A 508 14.13 -49.83 17.72
CA ILE A 508 13.20 -50.67 16.97
C ILE A 508 12.99 -49.99 15.64
N LYS A 509 13.50 -50.61 14.56
CA LYS A 509 13.34 -50.10 13.21
C LYS A 509 11.89 -50.29 12.76
N LEU A 510 11.22 -49.20 12.42
CA LEU A 510 9.93 -49.22 11.74
C LEU A 510 10.18 -49.32 10.24
N HIS A 511 9.44 -50.17 9.54
CA HIS A 511 9.66 -50.44 8.11
C HIS A 511 8.46 -50.05 7.24
N HIS A 512 7.29 -49.88 7.86
CA HIS A 512 6.06 -49.57 7.17
C HIS A 512 5.16 -48.73 8.08
N ALA A 513 4.41 -47.81 7.48
CA ALA A 513 3.41 -47.01 8.16
C ALA A 513 2.21 -46.78 7.24
N VAL A 514 1.01 -46.73 7.83
CA VAL A 514 -0.26 -46.46 7.14
C VAL A 514 -1.07 -45.45 7.96
N ALA A 515 -1.85 -44.59 7.30
CA ALA A 515 -2.69 -43.62 7.97
C ALA A 515 -4.06 -43.54 7.31
N ASP A 516 -5.08 -43.14 8.08
CA ASP A 516 -6.43 -42.96 7.56
C ASP A 516 -6.54 -41.80 6.56
N HIS A 517 -5.63 -40.85 6.67
CA HIS A 517 -5.48 -39.70 5.79
C HIS A 517 -4.05 -39.17 5.84
N SER A 518 -3.57 -38.68 4.70
CA SER A 518 -2.33 -37.91 4.61
C SER A 518 -2.55 -36.69 3.73
N GLN A 519 -2.01 -35.55 4.14
CA GLN A 519 -1.94 -34.34 3.33
C GLN A 519 -1.03 -34.59 2.12
N ASP A 520 -1.37 -33.99 0.97
CA ASP A 520 -0.47 -33.98 -0.19
C ASP A 520 0.93 -33.46 0.21
N ASN A 521 1.96 -34.23 -0.14
CA ASN A 521 3.38 -34.00 0.19
C ASN A 521 3.78 -34.23 1.66
N PHE A 522 2.88 -34.77 2.48
CA PHE A 522 3.18 -35.15 3.87
C PHE A 522 2.58 -36.55 4.17
N PRO A 523 3.01 -37.60 3.43
CA PRO A 523 2.54 -38.96 3.65
C PRO A 523 3.02 -39.50 5.00
N VAL A 524 2.26 -40.42 5.59
CA VAL A 524 2.65 -41.07 6.86
C VAL A 524 4.01 -41.77 6.80
N THR A 525 4.42 -42.23 5.62
CA THR A 525 5.73 -42.87 5.42
C THR A 525 6.89 -41.93 5.71
N ASP A 526 6.68 -40.62 5.58
CA ASP A 526 7.70 -39.62 5.86
C ASP A 526 7.87 -39.38 7.36
N ALA A 527 7.00 -39.93 8.21
CA ALA A 527 7.22 -39.96 9.66
C ALA A 527 8.14 -41.12 10.11
N ILE A 528 8.67 -41.93 9.18
CA ILE A 528 9.64 -43.00 9.48
C ILE A 528 10.82 -43.01 8.49
N ASP A 529 11.10 -41.88 7.83
CA ASP A 529 12.10 -41.77 6.76
C ASP A 529 13.51 -41.36 7.24
N GLY A 530 13.67 -41.05 8.54
CA GLY A 530 14.92 -40.57 9.13
C GLY A 530 15.16 -39.06 9.02
N ASN A 531 14.25 -38.29 8.41
CA ASN A 531 14.36 -36.86 8.17
C ASN A 531 13.45 -36.04 9.09
N LYS A 532 13.98 -35.79 10.29
CA LYS A 532 13.31 -35.03 11.36
C LYS A 532 13.01 -33.55 11.07
N GLN A 533 13.36 -32.99 9.90
CA GLN A 533 13.34 -31.53 9.68
C GLN A 533 12.52 -31.07 8.47
N LYS A 534 12.50 -31.84 7.37
CA LYS A 534 11.96 -31.36 6.08
C LYS A 534 10.75 -32.13 5.57
N SER A 535 10.43 -33.26 6.18
CA SER A 535 9.33 -34.15 5.81
C SER A 535 8.56 -34.56 7.07
N GLY A 536 7.46 -35.29 6.87
CA GLY A 536 6.63 -35.79 7.97
C GLY A 536 5.21 -36.08 7.53
N TRP A 537 4.40 -36.55 8.48
CA TRP A 537 2.98 -36.81 8.31
C TRP A 537 2.14 -35.60 8.73
N ALA A 538 1.23 -35.15 7.87
CA ALA A 538 0.29 -34.07 8.16
C ALA A 538 -1.11 -34.42 7.67
N ILE A 539 -2.14 -33.72 8.16
CA ILE A 539 -3.53 -34.09 7.94
C ILE A 539 -4.36 -33.05 7.18
N ASN A 540 -3.75 -31.95 6.70
CA ASN A 540 -4.46 -30.94 5.94
C ASN A 540 -5.13 -31.52 4.69
N ILE A 541 -6.31 -31.01 4.35
CA ILE A 541 -7.07 -31.44 3.18
C ILE A 541 -7.77 -30.25 2.52
N LYS A 542 -7.67 -30.15 1.19
CA LYS A 542 -8.39 -29.15 0.41
C LYS A 542 -9.82 -29.65 0.14
N GLY A 543 -10.76 -29.21 0.98
CA GLY A 543 -12.15 -29.63 0.93
C GLY A 543 -12.38 -30.95 1.69
N GLY A 544 -13.34 -30.95 2.61
CA GLY A 544 -13.56 -32.03 3.58
C GLY A 544 -13.43 -31.53 5.02
N LYS A 545 -13.58 -32.44 6.00
CA LYS A 545 -13.41 -32.10 7.42
C LYS A 545 -11.97 -32.38 7.85
N LEU A 546 -11.16 -31.33 7.96
CA LEU A 546 -9.81 -31.39 8.51
C LEU A 546 -9.83 -31.85 9.98
N ASN A 547 -10.67 -31.19 10.78
CA ASN A 547 -10.72 -31.33 12.24
C ASN A 547 -11.63 -32.49 12.65
N VAL A 548 -11.11 -33.70 12.45
CA VAL A 548 -11.67 -34.97 12.92
C VAL A 548 -10.55 -35.81 13.52
N ASP A 549 -10.91 -36.84 14.28
CA ASP A 549 -9.92 -37.79 14.78
C ASP A 549 -9.21 -38.47 13.60
N ARG A 550 -7.89 -38.62 13.70
CA ARG A 550 -7.02 -39.23 12.69
C ARG A 550 -6.18 -40.33 13.33
N GLU A 551 -5.68 -41.24 12.53
CA GLU A 551 -4.81 -42.30 13.02
C GLU A 551 -3.72 -42.69 12.03
N ALA A 552 -2.58 -43.07 12.60
CA ALA A 552 -1.46 -43.69 11.90
C ALA A 552 -1.07 -44.99 12.62
N ILE A 553 -0.74 -46.03 11.86
CA ILE A 553 -0.27 -47.31 12.36
C ILE A 553 1.14 -47.53 11.82
N PHE A 554 2.06 -47.84 12.73
CA PHE A 554 3.48 -48.05 12.47
C PHE A 554 3.84 -49.51 12.74
N PHE A 555 4.59 -50.10 11.80
CA PHE A 555 4.95 -51.51 11.84
C PHE A 555 6.47 -51.68 12.06
N PRO A 556 6.89 -52.31 13.16
CA PRO A 556 8.28 -52.68 13.36
C PRO A 556 8.70 -53.72 12.32
N ALA A 557 9.99 -53.71 11.94
CA ALA A 557 10.58 -54.66 10.99
C ALA A 557 10.46 -56.12 11.47
N GLU A 558 10.48 -56.32 12.79
CA GLU A 558 10.26 -57.59 13.46
C GLU A 558 9.30 -57.39 14.64
N PRO A 559 8.44 -58.36 14.99
CA PRO A 559 7.60 -58.25 16.17
C PRO A 559 8.42 -57.98 17.43
N ILE A 560 8.00 -57.01 18.22
CA ILE A 560 8.66 -56.64 19.48
C ILE A 560 8.27 -57.69 20.52
N THR A 561 9.23 -58.52 20.92
CA THR A 561 9.06 -59.52 21.99
C THR A 561 9.44 -58.93 23.33
N THR A 562 8.65 -59.19 24.36
CA THR A 562 8.75 -58.50 25.64
C THR A 562 8.74 -59.51 26.78
N ASP A 563 9.51 -59.22 27.83
CA ASP A 563 9.55 -59.98 29.08
C ASP A 563 9.04 -59.10 30.25
N ASN A 564 8.89 -59.72 31.43
CA ASN A 564 8.48 -59.01 32.64
C ASN A 564 9.57 -58.00 33.05
N GLY A 565 9.34 -56.72 32.72
CA GLY A 565 10.24 -55.61 33.06
C GLY A 565 10.70 -54.80 31.84
N SER A 566 10.50 -55.29 30.62
CA SER A 566 10.77 -54.51 29.41
C SER A 566 9.91 -53.24 29.35
N GLN A 567 10.46 -52.17 28.77
CA GLN A 567 9.73 -50.91 28.52
C GLN A 567 9.84 -50.48 27.05
N LEU A 568 8.76 -49.91 26.52
CA LEU A 568 8.75 -49.26 25.20
C LEU A 568 8.83 -47.75 25.38
N GLN A 569 9.80 -47.13 24.74
CA GLN A 569 9.91 -45.69 24.64
C GLN A 569 9.54 -45.23 23.24
N ILE A 570 8.67 -44.22 23.14
CA ILE A 570 8.24 -43.63 21.88
C ILE A 570 8.68 -42.17 21.85
N GLN A 571 9.25 -41.75 20.72
CA GLN A 571 9.64 -40.37 20.45
C GLN A 571 8.87 -39.81 19.25
N LEU A 572 8.16 -38.70 19.46
CA LEU A 572 7.41 -38.00 18.41
C LEU A 572 8.11 -36.67 18.10
N HIS A 573 8.84 -36.59 16.99
CA HIS A 573 9.54 -35.39 16.55
C HIS A 573 8.60 -34.51 15.72
N GLN A 574 8.52 -33.21 16.02
CA GLN A 574 7.62 -32.27 15.34
C GLN A 574 8.33 -30.94 15.09
N ASN A 575 9.11 -30.87 14.01
CA ASN A 575 10.06 -29.78 13.78
C ASN A 575 9.69 -28.85 12.60
N SER A 576 8.44 -28.91 12.13
CA SER A 576 7.97 -28.11 11.00
C SER A 576 7.84 -26.60 11.28
N GLY A 577 8.10 -26.15 12.52
CA GLY A 577 7.93 -24.75 12.97
C GLY A 577 6.46 -24.29 13.00
N SER A 578 6.20 -23.06 13.46
CA SER A 578 4.88 -22.39 13.40
C SER A 578 3.70 -23.12 14.08
N LYS A 579 3.92 -23.77 15.23
CA LYS A 579 2.87 -24.47 16.02
C LYS A 579 2.19 -25.65 15.30
N TYR A 580 2.79 -26.23 14.25
CA TYR A 580 2.29 -27.45 13.61
C TYR A 580 2.61 -28.70 14.44
N THR A 581 2.17 -28.73 15.69
CA THR A 581 2.40 -29.82 16.64
C THR A 581 1.07 -30.46 17.06
N LEU A 582 1.10 -31.73 17.43
CA LEU A 582 0.00 -32.47 18.01
C LEU A 582 -0.40 -31.84 19.35
N GLY A 583 -1.71 -31.68 19.54
CA GLY A 583 -2.29 -31.09 20.75
C GLY A 583 -2.98 -32.12 21.65
N HIS A 584 -3.55 -33.19 21.07
CA HIS A 584 -4.24 -34.23 21.81
C HIS A 584 -4.13 -35.55 21.06
N PHE A 585 -3.61 -36.60 21.71
CA PHE A 585 -3.37 -37.87 21.04
C PHE A 585 -3.35 -39.06 22.02
N ARG A 586 -3.43 -40.28 21.49
CA ARG A 586 -3.34 -41.53 22.25
C ARG A 586 -2.51 -42.54 21.49
N ILE A 587 -1.82 -43.41 22.22
CA ILE A 587 -1.07 -44.53 21.62
C ILE A 587 -1.69 -45.86 22.05
N SER A 588 -1.78 -46.82 21.12
CA SER A 588 -2.21 -48.19 21.38
C SER A 588 -1.35 -49.20 20.63
N VAL A 589 -1.37 -50.47 21.05
CA VAL A 589 -0.66 -51.58 20.39
C VAL A 589 -1.54 -52.77 20.12
N SER A 590 -1.10 -53.60 19.17
CA SER A 590 -1.74 -54.87 18.86
C SER A 590 -0.73 -56.00 18.70
N ASP A 591 -1.15 -57.22 19.00
CA ASP A 591 -0.47 -58.49 18.72
C ASP A 591 -1.07 -59.22 17.48
N ALA A 592 -2.07 -58.62 16.83
CA ALA A 592 -2.73 -59.18 15.65
C ALA A 592 -1.76 -59.32 14.46
N MET A 593 -2.14 -60.11 13.46
CA MET A 593 -1.31 -60.27 12.27
C MET A 593 -1.13 -58.91 11.56
N PRO A 594 0.10 -58.47 11.21
CA PRO A 594 0.33 -57.16 10.58
C PRO A 594 -0.55 -56.89 9.35
N GLU A 595 -0.76 -57.91 8.51
CA GLU A 595 -1.64 -57.85 7.34
C GLU A 595 -3.07 -57.43 7.72
N SER A 596 -3.57 -57.95 8.84
CA SER A 596 -4.88 -57.62 9.40
C SER A 596 -4.94 -56.24 10.04
N LEU A 597 -3.84 -55.47 10.08
CA LEU A 597 -3.70 -54.14 10.68
C LEU A 597 -3.31 -53.05 9.66
N THR A 598 -2.90 -53.43 8.45
CA THR A 598 -2.49 -52.50 7.36
C THR A 598 -3.57 -51.52 6.92
N ILE A 599 -4.82 -51.76 7.29
CA ILE A 599 -5.93 -50.84 7.01
C ILE A 599 -6.30 -50.11 8.32
N PRO A 600 -6.19 -48.78 8.38
CA PRO A 600 -6.66 -48.00 9.52
C PRO A 600 -8.13 -48.29 9.87
N ASP A 601 -8.50 -48.30 11.14
CA ASP A 601 -9.87 -48.49 11.64
C ASP A 601 -10.87 -47.51 11.02
N ALA A 602 -10.49 -46.25 10.78
CA ALA A 602 -11.33 -45.27 10.10
C ALA A 602 -11.69 -45.74 8.68
N ILE A 603 -10.72 -46.29 7.93
CA ILE A 603 -10.95 -46.91 6.61
C ILE A 603 -11.82 -48.16 6.74
N ARG A 604 -11.61 -49.01 7.76
CA ARG A 604 -12.46 -50.19 8.02
C ARG A 604 -13.91 -49.80 8.27
N ARG A 605 -14.15 -48.77 9.09
CA ARG A 605 -15.50 -48.27 9.38
C ARG A 605 -16.20 -47.78 8.12
N ILE A 606 -15.48 -47.11 7.21
CA ILE A 606 -16.01 -46.71 5.91
C ILE A 606 -16.32 -47.95 5.05
N LEU A 607 -15.41 -48.93 5.01
CA LEU A 607 -15.57 -50.15 4.23
C LEU A 607 -16.73 -51.02 4.72
N ALA A 608 -17.04 -51.01 6.02
CA ALA A 608 -18.17 -51.71 6.64
C ALA A 608 -19.53 -51.12 6.24
N LYS A 609 -19.59 -49.84 5.82
CA LYS A 609 -20.82 -49.23 5.30
C LYS A 609 -21.11 -49.71 3.86
N PRO A 610 -22.38 -49.95 3.51
CA PRO A 610 -22.79 -50.14 2.12
C PRO A 610 -22.33 -48.98 1.23
N GLN A 611 -21.88 -49.27 0.00
CA GLN A 611 -21.25 -48.28 -0.89
C GLN A 611 -22.18 -47.11 -1.22
N ASP A 612 -23.49 -47.37 -1.34
CA ASP A 612 -24.56 -46.40 -1.58
C ASP A 612 -24.88 -45.50 -0.37
N LYS A 613 -24.33 -45.83 0.81
CA LYS A 613 -24.50 -45.08 2.07
C LYS A 613 -23.27 -44.27 2.47
N ARG A 614 -22.20 -44.32 1.69
CA ARG A 614 -20.98 -43.54 1.95
C ARG A 614 -21.12 -42.13 1.39
N THR A 615 -20.67 -41.16 2.17
CA THR A 615 -20.60 -39.74 1.76
C THR A 615 -19.44 -39.49 0.80
N ASN A 616 -19.49 -38.38 0.05
CA ASN A 616 -18.38 -37.97 -0.83
C ASN A 616 -17.05 -37.82 -0.07
N ALA A 617 -17.09 -37.37 1.18
CA ALA A 617 -15.90 -37.24 2.02
C ALA A 617 -15.28 -38.62 2.33
N GLU A 618 -16.11 -39.61 2.65
CA GLU A 618 -15.66 -40.98 2.90
C GLU A 618 -15.13 -41.66 1.63
N GLN A 619 -15.74 -41.40 0.48
CA GLN A 619 -15.23 -41.88 -0.81
C GLN A 619 -13.87 -41.28 -1.16
N ASN A 620 -13.68 -39.98 -0.92
CA ASN A 620 -12.38 -39.32 -1.12
C ASN A 620 -11.32 -39.87 -0.17
N GLN A 621 -11.70 -40.18 1.08
CA GLN A 621 -10.79 -40.77 2.06
C GLN A 621 -10.36 -42.19 1.65
N LEU A 622 -11.27 -43.01 1.11
CA LEU A 622 -10.91 -44.31 0.53
C LEU A 622 -9.97 -44.18 -0.67
N LEU A 623 -10.24 -43.22 -1.57
CA LEU A 623 -9.39 -42.97 -2.72
C LEU A 623 -7.99 -42.50 -2.31
N ALA A 624 -7.89 -41.65 -1.27
CA ALA A 624 -6.62 -41.22 -0.72
C ALA A 624 -5.83 -42.39 -0.12
N ALA A 625 -6.46 -43.19 0.75
CA ALA A 625 -5.82 -44.39 1.33
C ALA A 625 -5.38 -45.39 0.26
N PHE A 626 -6.16 -45.54 -0.80
CA PHE A 626 -5.80 -46.39 -1.94
C PHE A 626 -4.58 -45.84 -2.69
N ARG A 627 -4.51 -44.54 -2.96
CA ARG A 627 -3.36 -43.90 -3.63
C ARG A 627 -2.05 -44.05 -2.86
N GLU A 628 -2.09 -44.16 -1.53
CA GLU A 628 -0.89 -44.42 -0.72
C GLU A 628 -0.28 -45.81 -0.97
N THR A 629 -1.06 -46.75 -1.52
CA THR A 629 -0.54 -48.08 -1.91
C THR A 629 0.20 -48.06 -3.25
N ASP A 630 0.21 -46.92 -3.95
CA ASP A 630 0.77 -46.80 -5.29
C ASP A 630 2.22 -46.31 -5.28
N ALA A 631 3.15 -47.27 -5.27
CA ALA A 631 4.58 -46.96 -5.33
C ALA A 631 5.00 -46.17 -6.59
N LYS A 632 4.23 -46.23 -7.69
CA LYS A 632 4.54 -45.50 -8.93
C LYS A 632 4.06 -44.05 -8.90
N ARG A 633 3.14 -43.71 -8.00
CA ARG A 633 2.64 -42.35 -7.80
C ARG A 633 3.67 -41.45 -7.13
N LYS A 634 4.40 -41.96 -6.13
CA LYS A 634 5.37 -41.20 -5.32
C LYS A 634 6.36 -40.35 -6.15
N PRO A 635 7.11 -40.90 -7.13
CA PRO A 635 8.06 -40.10 -7.92
C PRO A 635 7.40 -39.01 -8.79
N LEU A 636 6.14 -39.21 -9.22
CA LEU A 636 5.39 -38.20 -9.99
C LEU A 636 4.95 -37.04 -9.08
N ALA A 637 4.44 -37.36 -7.90
CA ALA A 637 4.03 -36.38 -6.90
C ALA A 637 5.23 -35.55 -6.40
N GLU A 638 6.35 -36.19 -6.06
CA GLU A 638 7.58 -35.52 -5.62
C GLU A 638 8.12 -34.55 -6.67
N LYS A 639 8.12 -34.95 -7.95
CA LYS A 639 8.55 -34.07 -9.05
C LYS A 639 7.68 -32.83 -9.17
N LEU A 640 6.36 -32.98 -9.10
CA LEU A 640 5.42 -31.85 -9.15
C LEU A 640 5.62 -30.92 -7.95
N ALA A 641 5.72 -31.48 -6.75
CA ALA A 641 5.89 -30.74 -5.51
C ALA A 641 7.20 -29.92 -5.50
N LYS A 642 8.30 -30.52 -5.99
CA LYS A 642 9.58 -29.83 -6.15
C LYS A 642 9.47 -28.62 -7.07
N LEU A 643 8.88 -28.77 -8.25
CA LEU A 643 8.72 -27.69 -9.22
C LEU A 643 7.81 -26.57 -8.69
N GLN A 644 6.73 -26.93 -8.00
CA GLN A 644 5.84 -25.95 -7.36
C GLN A 644 6.58 -25.17 -6.27
N ARG A 645 7.40 -25.84 -5.46
CA ARG A 645 8.22 -25.19 -4.43
C ARG A 645 9.23 -24.23 -5.07
N GLU A 646 9.97 -24.66 -6.09
CA GLU A 646 10.91 -23.78 -6.81
C GLU A 646 10.22 -22.54 -7.40
N ARG A 647 9.03 -22.70 -7.98
CA ARG A 647 8.22 -21.59 -8.50
C ARG A 647 7.81 -20.63 -7.38
N ASP A 648 7.28 -21.16 -6.29
CA ASP A 648 6.73 -20.37 -5.20
C ASP A 648 7.83 -19.63 -4.43
N ASP A 649 8.99 -20.26 -4.26
CA ASP A 649 10.17 -19.64 -3.64
C ASP A 649 10.72 -18.53 -4.53
N LEU A 650 10.80 -18.75 -5.85
CA LEU A 650 11.20 -17.70 -6.78
C LEU A 650 10.19 -16.53 -6.79
N ALA A 651 8.89 -16.83 -6.79
CA ALA A 651 7.84 -15.81 -6.77
C ALA A 651 7.85 -14.96 -5.49
N LYS A 652 8.26 -15.55 -4.35
CA LYS A 652 8.46 -14.82 -3.08
C LYS A 652 9.73 -13.97 -3.08
N ALA A 653 10.76 -14.39 -3.82
CA ALA A 653 12.03 -13.65 -3.93
C ALA A 653 11.94 -12.44 -4.89
N VAL A 654 10.87 -12.34 -5.70
CA VAL A 654 10.64 -11.17 -6.57
C VAL A 654 10.43 -9.93 -5.70
N PRO A 655 11.23 -8.86 -5.89
CA PRO A 655 11.07 -7.65 -5.11
C PRO A 655 9.72 -6.99 -5.43
N THR A 656 9.22 -6.24 -4.45
CA THR A 656 7.97 -5.50 -4.60
C THR A 656 8.17 -4.00 -4.43
N THR A 657 7.24 -3.21 -4.93
CA THR A 657 7.18 -1.78 -4.68
C THR A 657 5.74 -1.32 -4.55
N MET A 658 5.52 -0.17 -3.94
CA MET A 658 4.19 0.45 -3.90
C MET A 658 3.98 1.33 -5.13
N ILE A 659 2.79 1.23 -5.74
CA ILE A 659 2.38 2.04 -6.90
C ILE A 659 0.97 2.60 -6.66
N LEU A 660 0.57 3.66 -7.33
CA LEU A 660 -0.85 4.01 -7.42
C LEU A 660 -1.56 3.16 -8.47
N ARG A 661 -2.88 3.09 -8.33
CA ARG A 661 -3.77 2.57 -9.35
C ARG A 661 -5.10 3.28 -9.26
N GLU A 662 -5.57 3.86 -10.35
CA GLU A 662 -6.90 4.44 -10.38
C GLU A 662 -7.99 3.40 -10.14
N ARG A 663 -8.98 3.81 -9.34
CA ARG A 663 -10.14 2.99 -9.04
C ARG A 663 -11.08 2.91 -10.23
N ALA A 664 -11.64 1.73 -10.46
CA ALA A 664 -12.72 1.56 -11.42
C ALA A 664 -13.98 2.37 -11.07
N ASN A 665 -14.25 2.58 -9.77
CA ASN A 665 -15.37 3.38 -9.28
C ASN A 665 -14.84 4.60 -8.51
N PRO A 666 -15.07 5.81 -9.03
CA PRO A 666 -14.70 7.06 -8.38
C PRO A 666 -15.22 7.18 -6.95
N ARG A 667 -14.40 7.72 -6.04
CA ARG A 667 -14.87 8.09 -4.70
C ARG A 667 -15.61 9.43 -4.75
N GLU A 668 -16.75 9.51 -4.07
CA GLU A 668 -17.41 10.79 -3.84
C GLU A 668 -16.56 11.63 -2.87
N THR A 669 -16.32 12.89 -3.24
CA THR A 669 -15.65 13.88 -2.40
C THR A 669 -16.66 14.97 -2.06
N HIS A 670 -17.00 15.10 -0.78
CA HIS A 670 -17.90 16.16 -0.32
C HIS A 670 -17.06 17.34 0.17
N ILE A 671 -17.38 18.55 -0.31
CA ILE A 671 -16.75 19.78 0.20
C ILE A 671 -17.69 20.36 1.25
N HIS A 672 -17.17 20.48 2.47
CA HIS A 672 -17.89 21.11 3.58
C HIS A 672 -17.28 22.50 3.81
N VAL A 673 -17.38 23.35 2.77
CA VAL A 673 -16.77 24.69 2.72
C VAL A 673 -17.84 25.74 2.93
#